data_AF-A0A0R3VU00-F1
#
_entry.id   AF-A0A0R3VU00-F1
#
_cell.length_a   1.000
_cell.length_b   1.000
_cell.length_c   1.000
_cell.angle_alpha   90.00
_cell.angle_beta   90.00
_cell.angle_gamma   90.00
#
_symmetry.space_group_name_H-M   'P 1'
#
loop_
_entity.id
_entity.type
_entity.pdbx_description
1 polymer ?
#
loop_
_entity_poly.entity_id
_entity_poly.type
_entity_poly.pdbx_seq_one_letter_code
_entity_poly.pdbx_strand_id
1 'polypeptide(L)'
;MAVADTLGGSVALLGDRLDYEPTMDIGKIFVERCDSEENKSEAIVATEVLIMLMKSSSIRTVQGLDDMINDAVRQMRQTDRANCSVKSACDIFQRFITLAVLDNPGDFEEVKKVLLDRAYIFLNKINGYRDIIAKNTSLLFRNNFHVLTHAKSRAVIEALSYIVNNETNRRTLHCYVTQCMPSGSGCRMVQELRRRGVPSSSVPDTAVAYLMPQIDAVVLGAEAVVESGGVLNALGSCSISMIAHSMGKPVYVLVESFKFLRVYPLDQRSIPDELKWPPSQLAKVLETYVDGMGVLFLLFFVLVAHASSSAYNTQTPHDSRLLILFLDGLRWDYLNHLDATGGIGRMRTRGCHVPRVKPVFPANCYSNMHALFAGHNSTNLDIFNDMFKAEYTHPELLWNRALKQGKSVKLFHFPFCSSLLERGMDCVQPVDEHTSLNTTLDDALQSLANHTTDLAVVYYGELDRVAHARGPSSEEMKHGETILKVDEAIFNVIQSLQILHDASLNFAVVSDHGMTDFKGFLALDRVFKWMLIDKVVNFGSAVGLWPKPDVEKNLANSLPADGHFHVYTPQTMPVTLWHPTLLPPIVLVAEPGYVFQISYHPPVTWDHLSAHNISRQPQGVHGYLPDVTDMHTTFLAYGPAFEFGCGGEQGGLYTYDLFPLLNNALSGGAVIKPTRGGESETGWEMKLLGGILFTLFAVVLILGLALRRLLRIGRKHASSPLVYDFAEVDEYEEGFKADAEMKA
;
A
#
# COMPACT_ATOMS: atom_id res chain seq x y z
N MET A 1 -33.63 28.42 -42.49
CA MET A 1 -35.11 28.48 -42.53
C MET A 1 -35.73 27.81 -43.77
N ALA A 2 -35.14 26.73 -44.32
CA ALA A 2 -35.77 26.00 -45.44
C ALA A 2 -35.46 24.49 -45.42
N VAL A 3 -35.43 23.89 -44.22
CA VAL A 3 -35.26 22.42 -44.04
C VAL A 3 -36.25 21.87 -42.99
N ALA A 4 -37.10 22.70 -42.39
CA ALA A 4 -38.01 22.28 -41.31
C ALA A 4 -39.32 21.63 -41.79
N ASP A 5 -39.69 21.75 -43.07
CA ASP A 5 -41.05 21.43 -43.54
C ASP A 5 -41.22 20.05 -44.20
N THR A 6 -40.21 19.16 -44.17
CA THR A 6 -40.32 17.84 -44.85
C THR A 6 -40.38 16.62 -43.93
N LEU A 7 -40.44 16.81 -42.61
CA LEU A 7 -40.55 15.71 -41.63
C LEU A 7 -41.86 15.73 -40.83
N GLY A 8 -42.93 16.25 -41.44
CA GLY A 8 -44.30 16.06 -40.96
C GLY A 8 -44.77 14.63 -41.21
N GLY A 9 -44.35 13.69 -40.36
CA GLY A 9 -44.80 12.31 -40.45
C GLY A 9 -44.22 11.45 -39.34
N SER A 10 -44.98 11.27 -38.27
CA SER A 10 -44.74 10.33 -37.15
C SER A 10 -43.79 10.77 -36.02
N VAL A 11 -43.84 12.03 -35.59
CA VAL A 11 -43.49 12.43 -34.20
C VAL A 11 -44.73 13.02 -33.53
N ALA A 12 -45.84 12.29 -33.62
CA ALA A 12 -47.10 12.67 -33.00
C ALA A 12 -47.55 11.51 -32.12
N LEU A 13 -46.97 11.42 -30.92
CA LEU A 13 -47.55 10.82 -29.71
C LEU A 13 -46.65 11.26 -28.53
N LEU A 14 -47.27 11.91 -27.53
CA LEU A 14 -46.71 12.65 -26.38
C LEU A 14 -46.25 14.10 -26.63
N GLY A 15 -47.24 15.00 -26.65
CA GLY A 15 -47.29 16.36 -26.08
C GLY A 15 -46.09 17.31 -26.20
N ASP A 16 -46.29 18.38 -26.96
CA ASP A 16 -45.51 19.64 -27.00
C ASP A 16 -45.48 20.45 -25.67
N ARG A 17 -45.60 19.81 -24.49
CA ARG A 17 -45.51 20.44 -23.17
C ARG A 17 -45.02 19.48 -22.08
N LEU A 18 -43.74 19.12 -22.14
CA LEU A 18 -43.05 18.47 -21.03
C LEU A 18 -41.83 19.33 -20.68
N ASP A 19 -42.04 20.35 -19.84
CA ASP A 19 -40.90 21.03 -19.22
C ASP A 19 -40.10 19.97 -18.44
N TYR A 20 -38.78 19.95 -18.63
CA TYR A 20 -37.91 19.07 -17.84
C TYR A 20 -38.12 19.35 -16.35
N GLU A 21 -38.75 18.41 -15.63
CA GLU A 21 -38.82 18.42 -14.18
C GLU A 21 -37.78 17.42 -13.63
N PRO A 22 -37.04 17.76 -12.55
CA PRO A 22 -36.07 16.87 -11.91
C PRO A 22 -36.64 15.53 -11.41
N THR A 23 -37.97 15.36 -11.43
CA THR A 23 -38.74 14.18 -11.03
C THR A 23 -39.08 13.25 -12.20
N MET A 24 -38.73 13.62 -13.43
CA MET A 24 -39.04 12.84 -14.63
C MET A 24 -38.15 11.59 -14.72
N ASP A 25 -38.76 10.41 -14.87
CA ASP A 25 -38.05 9.15 -15.07
C ASP A 25 -37.69 8.96 -16.56
N ILE A 26 -36.47 9.37 -16.90
CA ILE A 26 -35.95 9.34 -18.28
C ILE A 26 -35.66 7.91 -18.71
N GLY A 27 -35.25 7.05 -17.76
CA GLY A 27 -35.04 5.63 -18.02
C GLY A 27 -36.31 4.95 -18.52
N LYS A 28 -37.44 5.20 -17.85
CA LYS A 28 -38.75 4.68 -18.26
C LYS A 28 -39.17 5.16 -19.65
N ILE A 29 -39.03 6.46 -19.93
CA ILE A 29 -39.36 7.03 -21.26
C ILE A 29 -38.52 6.39 -22.37
N PHE A 30 -37.24 6.16 -22.11
CA PHE A 30 -36.34 5.50 -23.04
C PHE A 30 -36.78 4.05 -23.34
N VAL A 31 -37.15 3.28 -22.31
CA VAL A 31 -37.65 1.91 -22.48
C VAL A 31 -38.95 1.87 -23.26
N GLU A 32 -39.94 2.70 -22.91
CA GLU A 32 -41.24 2.78 -23.61
C GLU A 32 -41.08 3.12 -25.10
N ARG A 33 -40.13 4.01 -25.44
CA ARG A 33 -39.81 4.31 -26.85
C ARG A 33 -39.09 3.17 -27.57
N CYS A 34 -38.17 2.49 -26.91
CA CYS A 34 -37.53 1.30 -27.49
C CYS A 34 -38.54 0.19 -27.79
N ASP A 35 -39.56 0.03 -26.94
CA ASP A 35 -40.59 -1.00 -27.09
C ASP A 35 -41.60 -0.65 -28.20
N SER A 36 -41.93 0.63 -28.37
CA SER A 36 -42.87 1.08 -29.41
C SER A 36 -42.26 1.18 -30.80
N GLU A 37 -40.93 1.32 -30.92
CA GLU A 37 -40.22 1.50 -32.20
C GLU A 37 -39.19 0.39 -32.45
N GLU A 38 -39.64 -0.88 -32.50
CA GLU A 38 -38.77 -2.08 -32.59
C GLU A 38 -37.74 -2.06 -33.75
N ASN A 39 -38.04 -1.35 -34.83
CA ASN A 39 -37.16 -1.24 -36.00
C ASN A 39 -36.04 -0.20 -35.84
N LYS A 40 -36.13 0.72 -34.87
CA LYS A 40 -35.09 1.72 -34.61
C LYS A 40 -34.01 1.17 -33.69
N SER A 41 -32.79 1.71 -33.83
CA SER A 41 -31.69 1.39 -32.92
C SER A 41 -31.94 2.04 -31.57
N GLU A 42 -31.60 1.34 -30.49
CA GLU A 42 -31.65 1.85 -29.12
C GLU A 42 -30.78 3.12 -29.00
N ALA A 43 -29.65 3.18 -29.71
CA ALA A 43 -28.83 4.38 -29.86
C ALA A 43 -29.54 5.59 -30.53
N ILE A 44 -30.40 5.33 -31.53
CA ILE A 44 -31.18 6.37 -32.22
C ILE A 44 -32.25 6.88 -31.27
N VAL A 45 -32.97 5.97 -30.61
CA VAL A 45 -34.00 6.31 -29.61
C VAL A 45 -33.39 7.12 -28.47
N ALA A 46 -32.23 6.72 -27.94
CA ALA A 46 -31.52 7.49 -26.91
C ALA A 46 -31.16 8.90 -27.38
N THR A 47 -30.70 9.04 -28.63
CA THR A 47 -30.39 10.35 -29.22
C THR A 47 -31.65 11.21 -29.38
N GLU A 48 -32.77 10.63 -29.81
CA GLU A 48 -34.07 11.32 -29.91
C GLU A 48 -34.59 11.77 -28.53
N VAL A 49 -34.41 10.97 -27.49
CA VAL A 49 -34.74 11.33 -26.11
C VAL A 49 -33.89 12.52 -25.65
N LEU A 50 -32.58 12.53 -25.91
CA LEU A 50 -31.73 13.67 -25.57
C LEU A 50 -32.14 14.95 -26.31
N ILE A 51 -32.46 14.86 -27.61
CA ILE A 51 -32.95 16.00 -28.40
C ILE A 51 -34.28 16.52 -27.85
N MET A 52 -35.19 15.62 -27.47
CA MET A 52 -36.47 15.97 -26.86
C MET A 52 -36.25 16.76 -25.57
N LEU A 53 -35.39 16.29 -24.68
CA LEU A 53 -35.05 16.96 -23.42
C LEU A 53 -34.40 18.33 -23.66
N MET A 54 -33.47 18.44 -24.60
CA MET A 54 -32.86 19.72 -24.97
C MET A 54 -33.88 20.72 -25.53
N LYS A 55 -34.87 20.25 -26.29
CA LYS A 55 -35.94 21.10 -26.84
C LYS A 55 -36.87 21.59 -25.73
N SER A 56 -37.22 20.71 -24.79
CA SER A 56 -38.23 20.97 -23.77
C SER A 56 -37.68 21.52 -22.45
N SER A 57 -36.36 21.60 -22.28
CA SER A 57 -35.74 22.13 -21.06
C SER A 57 -35.92 23.65 -20.92
N SER A 58 -36.33 24.11 -19.73
CA SER A 58 -36.38 25.53 -19.34
C SER A 58 -35.02 26.08 -18.84
N ILE A 59 -33.98 25.25 -18.86
CA ILE A 59 -32.61 25.56 -18.42
C ILE A 59 -32.03 26.70 -19.26
N ARG A 60 -31.36 27.65 -18.59
CA ARG A 60 -30.83 28.90 -19.19
C ARG A 60 -29.31 28.99 -19.24
N THR A 61 -28.59 27.93 -18.86
CA THR A 61 -27.13 27.91 -18.81
C THR A 61 -26.59 26.68 -19.52
N VAL A 62 -25.42 26.81 -20.15
CA VAL A 62 -24.76 25.69 -20.85
C VAL A 62 -24.40 24.58 -19.87
N GLN A 63 -23.90 24.93 -18.68
CA GLN A 63 -23.58 23.96 -17.63
C GLN A 63 -24.81 23.17 -17.19
N GLY A 64 -25.94 23.84 -16.95
CA GLY A 64 -27.17 23.13 -16.57
C GLY A 64 -27.67 22.20 -17.67
N LEU A 65 -27.50 22.57 -18.94
CA LEU A 65 -27.87 21.71 -20.06
C LEU A 65 -26.97 20.47 -20.14
N ASP A 66 -25.67 20.62 -19.91
CA ASP A 66 -24.73 19.51 -19.82
C ASP A 66 -25.06 18.58 -18.66
N ASP A 67 -25.35 19.12 -17.47
CA ASP A 67 -25.74 18.36 -16.28
C ASP A 67 -27.01 17.52 -16.54
N MET A 68 -28.03 18.12 -17.17
CA MET A 68 -29.26 17.43 -17.57
C MET A 68 -29.00 16.28 -18.55
N ILE A 69 -28.18 16.52 -19.58
CA ILE A 69 -27.83 15.49 -20.57
C ILE A 69 -27.06 14.35 -19.90
N ASN A 70 -26.11 14.66 -19.01
CA ASN A 70 -25.35 13.66 -18.26
C ASN A 70 -26.26 12.81 -17.37
N ASP A 71 -27.23 13.42 -16.69
CA ASP A 71 -28.19 12.70 -15.87
C ASP A 71 -29.11 11.80 -16.72
N ALA A 72 -29.64 12.32 -17.83
CA ALA A 72 -30.41 11.55 -18.79
C ALA A 72 -29.66 10.33 -19.31
N VAL A 73 -28.39 10.50 -19.71
CA VAL A 73 -27.52 9.41 -20.16
C VAL A 73 -27.31 8.37 -19.05
N ARG A 74 -27.14 8.81 -17.80
CA ARG A 74 -26.99 7.92 -16.66
C ARG A 74 -28.25 7.08 -16.44
N GLN A 75 -29.42 7.71 -16.40
CA GLN A 75 -30.70 7.02 -16.21
C GLN A 75 -30.97 6.01 -17.33
N MET A 76 -30.77 6.39 -18.61
CA MET A 76 -30.94 5.46 -19.73
C MET A 76 -30.01 4.26 -19.64
N ARG A 77 -28.74 4.46 -19.26
CA ARG A 77 -27.74 3.38 -19.12
C ARG A 77 -28.06 2.38 -18.00
N GLN A 78 -28.89 2.74 -17.04
CA GLN A 78 -29.32 1.85 -15.95
C GLN A 78 -30.49 0.95 -16.34
N THR A 79 -31.00 1.05 -17.58
CA THR A 79 -32.09 0.22 -18.08
C THR A 79 -31.59 -1.01 -18.84
N ASP A 80 -32.38 -2.09 -18.84
CA ASP A 80 -32.03 -3.33 -19.57
C ASP A 80 -32.07 -3.20 -21.10
N ARG A 81 -32.69 -2.12 -21.61
CA ARG A 81 -32.66 -1.80 -23.04
C ARG A 81 -31.36 -1.12 -23.47
N ALA A 82 -30.54 -0.62 -22.53
CA ALA A 82 -29.27 -0.02 -22.86
C ALA A 82 -28.24 -1.07 -23.29
N ASN A 83 -27.81 -0.99 -24.55
CA ASN A 83 -26.72 -1.79 -25.08
C ASN A 83 -25.46 -0.94 -25.29
N CYS A 84 -24.36 -1.59 -25.70
CA CYS A 84 -23.09 -0.94 -26.00
C CYS A 84 -23.22 0.26 -26.97
N SER A 85 -24.17 0.20 -27.90
CA SER A 85 -24.40 1.25 -28.89
C SER A 85 -25.03 2.51 -28.28
N VAL A 86 -25.85 2.39 -27.23
CA VAL A 86 -26.40 3.52 -26.47
C VAL A 86 -25.27 4.27 -25.78
N LYS A 87 -24.38 3.55 -25.10
CA LYS A 87 -23.19 4.13 -24.46
C LYS A 87 -22.37 4.96 -25.45
N SER A 88 -22.03 4.34 -26.57
CA SER A 88 -21.20 4.95 -27.62
C SER A 88 -21.87 6.16 -28.28
N ALA A 89 -23.16 6.03 -28.61
CA ALA A 89 -23.92 7.11 -29.25
C ALA A 89 -24.05 8.32 -28.34
N CYS A 90 -24.36 8.13 -27.06
CA CYS A 90 -24.43 9.22 -26.09
C CYS A 90 -23.08 9.92 -25.90
N ASP A 91 -21.97 9.18 -25.81
CA ASP A 91 -20.62 9.77 -25.67
C ASP A 91 -20.23 10.62 -26.89
N ILE A 92 -20.54 10.13 -28.09
CA ILE A 92 -20.28 10.87 -29.34
C ILE A 92 -21.23 12.05 -29.47
N PHE A 93 -22.51 11.88 -29.13
CA PHE A 93 -23.50 12.94 -29.14
C PHE A 93 -23.06 14.11 -28.26
N GLN A 94 -22.70 13.85 -27.00
CA GLN A 94 -22.19 14.84 -26.06
C GLN A 94 -20.96 15.57 -26.63
N ARG A 95 -19.96 14.84 -27.13
CA ARG A 95 -18.79 15.49 -27.74
C ARG A 95 -19.14 16.35 -28.95
N PHE A 96 -20.03 15.87 -29.80
CA PHE A 96 -20.43 16.55 -31.03
C PHE A 96 -21.18 17.86 -30.75
N ILE A 97 -22.02 17.88 -29.70
CA ILE A 97 -22.73 19.08 -29.27
C ILE A 97 -21.82 20.02 -28.44
N THR A 98 -20.99 19.52 -27.53
CA THR A 98 -20.14 20.36 -26.66
C THR A 98 -19.08 21.15 -27.44
N LEU A 99 -18.56 20.61 -28.55
CA LEU A 99 -17.65 21.35 -29.44
C LEU A 99 -18.28 22.63 -30.02
N ALA A 100 -19.61 22.71 -30.11
CA ALA A 100 -20.30 23.88 -30.64
C ALA A 100 -20.27 25.11 -29.72
N VAL A 101 -20.12 24.88 -28.41
CA VAL A 101 -20.05 25.93 -27.39
C VAL A 101 -18.78 26.78 -27.56
N LEU A 102 -17.71 26.19 -28.10
CA LEU A 102 -16.43 26.88 -28.34
C LEU A 102 -16.44 27.80 -29.57
N ASP A 103 -17.40 27.61 -30.49
CA ASP A 103 -17.43 28.27 -31.80
C ASP A 103 -18.29 29.55 -31.85
N ASN A 104 -19.11 29.84 -30.81
CA ASN A 104 -20.09 30.95 -30.85
C ASN A 104 -20.22 31.70 -29.50
N PRO A 105 -19.78 32.97 -29.40
CA PRO A 105 -19.93 33.80 -28.18
C PRO A 105 -21.29 34.53 -28.10
N GLY A 106 -22.39 33.86 -28.47
CA GLY A 106 -23.75 34.42 -28.51
C GLY A 106 -24.55 34.26 -27.21
N ASP A 107 -25.77 34.80 -27.18
CA ASP A 107 -26.74 34.62 -26.08
C ASP A 107 -27.16 33.13 -25.95
N PHE A 108 -27.53 32.70 -24.76
CA PHE A 108 -27.79 31.28 -24.47
C PHE A 108 -28.86 30.66 -25.39
N GLU A 109 -29.90 31.41 -25.76
CA GLU A 109 -30.94 30.92 -26.68
C GLU A 109 -30.40 30.68 -28.11
N GLU A 110 -29.44 31.49 -28.55
CA GLU A 110 -28.76 31.30 -29.83
C GLU A 110 -27.85 30.07 -29.79
N VAL A 111 -27.12 29.89 -28.67
CA VAL A 111 -26.31 28.69 -28.43
C VAL A 111 -27.18 27.44 -28.37
N LYS A 112 -28.32 27.47 -27.66
CA LYS A 112 -29.28 26.35 -27.58
C LYS A 112 -29.82 25.96 -28.95
N LYS A 113 -30.14 26.95 -29.80
CA LYS A 113 -30.56 26.69 -31.18
C LYS A 113 -29.47 26.02 -32.02
N VAL A 114 -28.23 26.50 -31.92
CA VAL A 114 -27.08 25.88 -32.62
C VAL A 114 -26.83 24.44 -32.15
N LEU A 115 -26.95 24.18 -30.84
CA LEU A 115 -26.83 22.85 -30.27
C LEU A 115 -27.92 21.90 -30.79
N LEU A 116 -29.17 22.36 -30.86
CA LEU A 116 -30.28 21.58 -31.42
C LEU A 116 -30.08 21.31 -32.92
N ASP A 117 -29.68 22.31 -33.71
CA ASP A 117 -29.40 22.14 -35.14
C ASP A 117 -28.32 21.07 -35.38
N ARG A 118 -27.24 21.10 -34.60
CA ARG A 118 -26.19 20.06 -34.64
C ARG A 118 -26.70 18.70 -34.19
N ALA A 119 -27.51 18.64 -33.14
CA ALA A 119 -28.11 17.40 -32.66
C ALA A 119 -28.99 16.74 -33.74
N TYR A 120 -29.78 17.51 -34.49
CA TYR A 120 -30.54 17.01 -35.64
C TYR A 120 -29.65 16.57 -36.80
N ILE A 121 -28.56 17.29 -37.09
CA ILE A 121 -27.57 16.86 -38.11
C ILE A 121 -26.96 15.51 -37.72
N PHE A 122 -26.62 15.33 -36.44
CA PHE A 122 -26.09 14.08 -35.92
C PHE A 122 -27.09 12.93 -36.05
N LEU A 123 -28.35 13.15 -35.65
CA LEU A 123 -29.43 12.16 -35.78
C LEU A 123 -29.64 11.75 -37.25
N ASN A 124 -29.71 12.73 -38.16
CA ASN A 124 -29.86 12.47 -39.60
C ASN A 124 -28.70 11.65 -40.17
N LYS A 125 -27.46 11.92 -39.73
CA LYS A 125 -26.28 11.16 -40.14
C LYS A 125 -26.33 9.71 -39.64
N ILE A 126 -26.70 9.50 -38.37
CA ILE A 126 -26.81 8.15 -37.79
C ILE A 126 -27.85 7.30 -38.52
N ASN A 127 -29.00 7.89 -38.86
CA ASN A 127 -30.07 7.19 -39.59
C ASN A 127 -29.61 6.70 -40.97
N GLY A 128 -28.75 7.45 -41.67
CA GLY A 128 -28.27 7.10 -43.02
C GLY A 128 -27.10 6.11 -43.09
N TYR A 129 -26.45 5.75 -41.97
CA TYR A 129 -25.24 4.93 -42.02
C TYR A 129 -25.46 3.52 -42.55
N ARG A 130 -26.63 2.90 -42.28
CA ARG A 130 -26.91 1.53 -42.75
C ARG A 130 -27.03 1.46 -44.27
N ASP A 131 -27.61 2.47 -44.90
CA ASP A 131 -27.70 2.55 -46.37
C ASP A 131 -26.31 2.65 -47.01
N ILE A 132 -25.41 3.42 -46.39
CA ILE A 132 -24.02 3.56 -46.84
C ILE A 132 -23.29 2.23 -46.69
N ILE A 133 -23.44 1.55 -45.54
CA ILE A 133 -22.87 0.22 -45.30
C ILE A 133 -23.38 -0.78 -46.33
N ALA A 134 -24.69 -0.78 -46.61
CA ALA A 134 -25.29 -1.68 -47.58
C ALA A 134 -24.73 -1.48 -49.00
N LYS A 135 -24.63 -0.22 -49.46
CA LYS A 135 -24.02 0.14 -50.75
C LYS A 135 -22.56 -0.32 -50.84
N ASN A 136 -21.75 -0.04 -49.82
CA ASN A 136 -20.33 -0.41 -49.80
C ASN A 136 -20.14 -1.94 -49.74
N THR A 137 -20.93 -2.62 -48.92
CA THR A 137 -20.89 -4.09 -48.80
C THR A 137 -21.24 -4.76 -50.12
N SER A 138 -22.16 -4.17 -50.90
CA SER A 138 -22.51 -4.69 -52.22
C SER A 138 -21.30 -4.77 -53.16
N LEU A 139 -20.22 -4.01 -52.96
CA LEU A 139 -19.03 -4.10 -53.80
C LEU A 139 -18.18 -5.35 -53.52
N LEU A 140 -18.40 -6.01 -52.38
CA LEU A 140 -17.57 -7.12 -51.90
C LEU A 140 -18.04 -8.50 -52.40
N PHE A 141 -19.35 -8.69 -52.59
CA PHE A 141 -19.91 -10.02 -52.88
C PHE A 141 -20.20 -10.24 -54.36
N ARG A 142 -19.83 -11.41 -54.88
CA ARG A 142 -20.12 -11.79 -56.27
C ARG A 142 -21.51 -12.42 -56.39
N ASN A 143 -21.94 -12.71 -57.61
CA ASN A 143 -23.17 -13.48 -57.84
C ASN A 143 -22.99 -14.94 -57.35
N ASN A 144 -24.06 -15.56 -56.86
CA ASN A 144 -24.08 -16.90 -56.24
C ASN A 144 -23.17 -17.07 -55.01
N PHE A 145 -23.06 -16.05 -54.17
CA PHE A 145 -22.21 -16.10 -52.97
C PHE A 145 -22.88 -16.88 -51.82
N HIS A 146 -22.12 -17.72 -51.13
CA HIS A 146 -22.53 -18.39 -49.90
C HIS A 146 -21.97 -17.64 -48.69
N VAL A 147 -22.85 -17.01 -47.92
CA VAL A 147 -22.49 -16.20 -46.76
C VAL A 147 -22.84 -16.93 -45.47
N LEU A 148 -21.97 -16.86 -44.47
CA LEU A 148 -22.29 -17.28 -43.10
C LEU A 148 -22.40 -16.05 -42.20
N THR A 149 -23.45 -15.98 -41.38
CA THR A 149 -23.62 -14.95 -40.35
C THR A 149 -24.01 -15.55 -39.00
N HIS A 150 -23.84 -14.76 -37.95
CA HIS A 150 -24.08 -15.16 -36.57
C HIS A 150 -24.87 -14.09 -35.83
N ALA A 151 -25.91 -14.52 -35.12
CA ALA A 151 -26.91 -13.69 -34.45
C ALA A 151 -27.74 -12.79 -35.39
N LYS A 152 -28.71 -12.06 -34.83
CA LYS A 152 -29.50 -11.05 -35.55
C LYS A 152 -28.71 -9.75 -35.65
N SER A 153 -28.52 -9.23 -36.86
CA SER A 153 -27.92 -7.91 -37.08
C SER A 153 -28.69 -7.10 -38.13
N ARG A 154 -29.14 -5.91 -37.73
CA ARG A 154 -29.84 -4.97 -38.62
C ARG A 154 -28.97 -4.52 -39.79
N ALA A 155 -27.70 -4.21 -39.55
CA ALA A 155 -26.78 -3.79 -40.62
C ALA A 155 -26.55 -4.90 -41.65
N VAL A 156 -26.46 -6.17 -41.21
CA VAL A 156 -26.33 -7.32 -42.11
C VAL A 156 -27.62 -7.59 -42.88
N ILE A 157 -28.78 -7.47 -42.24
CA ILE A 157 -30.09 -7.58 -42.91
C ILE A 157 -30.20 -6.55 -44.04
N GLU A 158 -29.93 -5.28 -43.75
CA GLU A 158 -30.02 -4.21 -44.77
C GLU A 158 -29.02 -4.45 -45.91
N ALA A 159 -27.78 -4.83 -45.60
CA ALA A 159 -26.77 -5.08 -46.61
C ALA A 159 -27.13 -6.24 -47.54
N LEU A 160 -27.56 -7.39 -46.99
CA LEU A 160 -27.94 -8.55 -47.81
C LEU A 160 -29.23 -8.30 -48.60
N SER A 161 -30.22 -7.63 -48.00
CA SER A 161 -31.46 -7.26 -48.66
C SER A 161 -31.21 -6.31 -49.83
N TYR A 162 -30.34 -5.32 -49.63
CA TYR A 162 -29.93 -4.39 -50.69
C TYR A 162 -29.31 -5.14 -51.88
N ILE A 163 -28.44 -6.13 -51.64
CA ILE A 163 -27.78 -6.88 -52.72
C ILE A 163 -28.78 -7.70 -53.55
N VAL A 164 -29.78 -8.31 -52.90
CA VAL A 164 -30.77 -9.17 -53.56
C VAL A 164 -31.90 -8.37 -54.23
N ASN A 165 -32.19 -7.17 -53.75
CA ASN A 165 -33.32 -6.34 -54.21
C ASN A 165 -32.89 -5.12 -55.06
N ASN A 166 -31.60 -4.89 -55.28
CA ASN A 166 -31.13 -3.79 -56.13
C ASN A 166 -31.43 -4.07 -57.60
N GLU A 167 -32.36 -3.31 -58.19
CA GLU A 167 -32.81 -3.46 -59.58
C GLU A 167 -31.69 -3.34 -60.62
N THR A 168 -30.67 -2.51 -60.35
CA THR A 168 -29.60 -2.20 -61.31
C THR A 168 -28.42 -3.18 -61.27
N ASN A 169 -28.24 -3.90 -60.15
CA ASN A 169 -27.11 -4.80 -59.95
C ASN A 169 -27.47 -5.97 -59.01
N ARG A 170 -28.60 -6.61 -59.33
CA ARG A 170 -29.18 -7.70 -58.57
C ARG A 170 -28.24 -8.91 -58.57
N ARG A 171 -27.95 -9.44 -57.38
CA ARG A 171 -27.14 -10.64 -57.20
C ARG A 171 -27.87 -11.69 -56.38
N THR A 172 -27.67 -12.94 -56.74
CA THR A 172 -28.13 -14.11 -55.98
C THR A 172 -27.09 -14.44 -54.91
N LEU A 173 -27.56 -14.76 -53.72
CA LEU A 173 -26.73 -15.26 -52.62
C LEU A 173 -27.58 -16.16 -51.73
N HIS A 174 -26.91 -17.01 -50.95
CA HIS A 174 -27.57 -17.79 -49.90
C HIS A 174 -26.88 -17.52 -48.56
N CYS A 175 -27.67 -17.14 -47.55
CA CYS A 175 -27.18 -16.81 -46.22
C CYS A 175 -27.45 -17.96 -45.23
N TYR A 176 -26.38 -18.57 -44.73
CA TYR A 176 -26.45 -19.48 -43.60
C TYR A 176 -26.36 -18.67 -42.31
N VAL A 177 -27.28 -18.93 -41.39
CA VAL A 177 -27.38 -18.20 -40.13
C VAL A 177 -27.27 -19.20 -39.00
N THR A 178 -26.29 -19.05 -38.13
CA THR A 178 -26.20 -19.88 -36.93
C THR A 178 -27.37 -19.57 -35.98
N GLN A 179 -27.90 -20.55 -35.26
CA GLN A 179 -29.00 -20.36 -34.30
C GLN A 179 -28.69 -19.31 -33.21
N CYS A 180 -27.41 -19.14 -32.86
CA CYS A 180 -26.95 -18.24 -31.80
C CYS A 180 -27.58 -18.60 -30.45
N MET A 181 -27.42 -19.85 -30.07
CA MET A 181 -27.85 -20.32 -28.76
C MET A 181 -26.98 -19.67 -27.70
N PRO A 182 -27.58 -19.25 -26.58
CA PRO A 182 -28.95 -19.54 -26.13
C PRO A 182 -29.98 -18.47 -26.51
N SER A 183 -29.56 -17.32 -27.05
CA SER A 183 -30.47 -16.21 -27.39
C SER A 183 -31.53 -16.54 -28.44
N GLY A 184 -31.30 -17.58 -29.26
CA GLY A 184 -32.14 -17.96 -30.40
C GLY A 184 -32.24 -16.88 -31.48
N SER A 185 -31.43 -15.81 -31.40
CA SER A 185 -31.58 -14.62 -32.25
C SER A 185 -31.36 -14.92 -33.74
N GLY A 186 -30.60 -15.96 -34.07
CA GLY A 186 -30.39 -16.41 -35.43
C GLY A 186 -31.67 -16.88 -36.13
N CYS A 187 -32.62 -17.46 -35.40
CA CYS A 187 -33.91 -17.88 -35.96
C CYS A 187 -34.72 -16.66 -36.43
N ARG A 188 -34.76 -15.58 -35.62
CA ARG A 188 -35.39 -14.30 -35.99
C ARG A 188 -34.70 -13.66 -37.19
N MET A 189 -33.37 -13.77 -37.28
CA MET A 189 -32.60 -13.29 -38.43
C MET A 189 -32.99 -14.01 -39.73
N VAL A 190 -33.14 -15.34 -39.71
CA VAL A 190 -33.58 -16.14 -40.87
C VAL A 190 -34.98 -15.71 -41.33
N GLN A 191 -35.93 -15.58 -40.40
CA GLN A 191 -37.29 -15.14 -40.70
C GLN A 191 -37.30 -13.77 -41.38
N GLU A 192 -36.55 -12.81 -40.84
CA GLU A 192 -36.49 -11.45 -41.38
C GLU A 192 -35.82 -11.38 -42.76
N LEU A 193 -34.72 -12.12 -42.97
CA LEU A 193 -34.08 -12.23 -44.28
C LEU A 193 -35.02 -12.83 -45.33
N ARG A 194 -35.77 -13.89 -44.98
CA ARG A 194 -36.74 -14.52 -45.89
C ARG A 194 -37.89 -13.58 -46.26
N ARG A 195 -38.42 -12.84 -45.29
CA ARG A 195 -39.45 -11.81 -45.53
C ARG A 195 -38.99 -10.77 -46.55
N ARG A 196 -37.69 -10.43 -46.54
CA ARG A 196 -37.07 -9.48 -47.47
C ARG A 196 -36.56 -10.12 -48.76
N GLY A 197 -36.89 -11.38 -49.03
CA GLY A 197 -36.55 -12.09 -50.26
C GLY A 197 -35.13 -12.63 -50.32
N VAL A 198 -34.37 -12.63 -49.21
CA VAL A 198 -33.01 -13.18 -49.14
C VAL A 198 -33.07 -14.67 -48.78
N PRO A 199 -32.60 -15.60 -49.65
CA PRO A 199 -32.56 -17.02 -49.34
C PRO A 199 -31.68 -17.29 -48.12
N SER A 200 -32.24 -17.91 -47.08
CA SER A 200 -31.49 -18.19 -45.85
C SER A 200 -31.88 -19.50 -45.17
N SER A 201 -30.91 -20.10 -44.49
CA SER A 201 -31.07 -21.36 -43.74
C SER A 201 -30.48 -21.25 -42.34
N SER A 202 -31.18 -21.82 -41.35
CA SER A 202 -30.68 -21.91 -39.98
C SER A 202 -29.71 -23.08 -39.85
N VAL A 203 -28.61 -22.88 -39.12
CA VAL A 203 -27.56 -23.87 -38.90
C VAL A 203 -27.27 -23.96 -37.40
N PRO A 204 -27.12 -25.16 -36.82
CA PRO A 204 -26.67 -25.30 -35.43
C PRO A 204 -25.27 -24.69 -35.24
N ASP A 205 -25.04 -24.02 -34.11
CA ASP A 205 -23.76 -23.32 -33.84
C ASP A 205 -22.56 -24.28 -33.90
N THR A 206 -22.77 -25.55 -33.55
CA THR A 206 -21.76 -26.63 -33.60
C THR A 206 -21.42 -27.09 -35.03
N ALA A 207 -22.28 -26.82 -36.01
CA ALA A 207 -22.09 -27.25 -37.40
C ALA A 207 -21.28 -26.25 -38.25
N VAL A 208 -20.81 -25.14 -37.66
CA VAL A 208 -20.07 -24.09 -38.39
C VAL A 208 -18.84 -24.65 -39.10
N ALA A 209 -18.04 -25.47 -38.45
CA ALA A 209 -16.81 -26.02 -39.05
C ALA A 209 -17.10 -26.99 -40.21
N TYR A 210 -18.19 -27.75 -40.12
CA TYR A 210 -18.66 -28.63 -41.19
C TYR A 210 -19.10 -27.82 -42.42
N LEU A 211 -19.76 -26.69 -42.18
CA LEU A 211 -20.29 -25.82 -43.24
C LEU A 211 -19.21 -24.96 -43.90
N MET A 212 -18.20 -24.52 -43.15
CA MET A 212 -17.24 -23.49 -43.57
C MET A 212 -16.56 -23.73 -44.95
N PRO A 213 -16.23 -24.96 -45.39
CA PRO A 213 -15.65 -25.18 -46.72
C PRO A 213 -16.52 -24.63 -47.88
N GLN A 214 -17.84 -24.70 -47.74
CA GLN A 214 -18.81 -24.25 -48.74
C GLN A 214 -19.18 -22.76 -48.62
N ILE A 215 -18.64 -22.07 -47.62
CA ILE A 215 -18.85 -20.64 -47.38
C ILE A 215 -17.80 -19.83 -48.12
N ASP A 216 -18.21 -18.77 -48.79
CA ASP A 216 -17.31 -17.85 -49.49
C ASP A 216 -16.82 -16.72 -48.57
N ALA A 217 -17.67 -16.23 -47.67
CA ALA A 217 -17.29 -15.26 -46.64
C ALA A 217 -18.17 -15.35 -45.40
N VAL A 218 -17.61 -14.97 -44.25
CA VAL A 218 -18.36 -14.73 -43.02
C VAL A 218 -18.68 -13.24 -42.92
N VAL A 219 -19.93 -12.90 -42.61
CA VAL A 219 -20.40 -11.53 -42.45
C VAL A 219 -21.06 -11.39 -41.10
N LEU A 220 -20.52 -10.54 -40.24
CA LEU A 220 -20.97 -10.34 -38.87
C LEU A 220 -21.45 -8.91 -38.66
N GLY A 221 -22.38 -8.74 -37.72
CA GLY A 221 -22.63 -7.44 -37.12
C GLY A 221 -21.64 -7.14 -35.99
N ALA A 222 -21.76 -5.95 -35.42
CA ALA A 222 -21.12 -5.60 -34.17
C ALA A 222 -22.06 -4.79 -33.28
N GLU A 223 -21.95 -5.03 -31.97
CA GLU A 223 -22.53 -4.16 -30.96
C GLU A 223 -21.62 -2.99 -30.64
N ALA A 224 -20.30 -3.21 -30.65
CA ALA A 224 -19.31 -2.16 -30.59
C ALA A 224 -17.94 -2.58 -31.15
N VAL A 225 -17.13 -1.58 -31.49
CA VAL A 225 -15.70 -1.75 -31.78
C VAL A 225 -14.93 -1.03 -30.68
N VAL A 226 -14.01 -1.73 -30.03
CA VAL A 226 -13.19 -1.21 -28.93
C VAL A 226 -11.87 -0.63 -29.44
N GLU A 227 -11.16 0.13 -28.60
CA GLU A 227 -9.94 0.88 -29.01
C GLU A 227 -8.80 -0.02 -29.48
N SER A 228 -8.75 -1.27 -29.02
CA SER A 228 -7.79 -2.27 -29.50
C SER A 228 -8.06 -2.73 -30.95
N GLY A 229 -9.15 -2.28 -31.57
CA GLY A 229 -9.66 -2.78 -32.84
C GLY A 229 -10.49 -4.07 -32.70
N GLY A 230 -10.67 -4.57 -31.47
CA GLY A 230 -11.53 -5.70 -31.18
C GLY A 230 -13.00 -5.42 -31.47
N VAL A 231 -13.75 -6.47 -31.80
CA VAL A 231 -15.19 -6.40 -32.11
C VAL A 231 -15.98 -7.08 -31.01
N LEU A 232 -16.90 -6.34 -30.38
CA LEU A 232 -17.90 -6.89 -29.46
C LEU A 232 -19.13 -7.30 -30.26
N ASN A 233 -19.47 -8.58 -30.21
CA ASN A 233 -20.62 -9.18 -30.89
C ASN A 233 -21.14 -10.36 -30.04
N ALA A 234 -22.24 -10.99 -30.48
CA ALA A 234 -22.81 -12.16 -29.83
C ALA A 234 -21.79 -13.27 -29.57
N LEU A 235 -22.02 -13.99 -28.47
CA LEU A 235 -21.18 -15.09 -28.00
C LEU A 235 -21.10 -16.19 -29.06
N GLY A 236 -19.88 -16.58 -29.43
CA GLY A 236 -19.61 -17.58 -30.48
C GLY A 236 -19.03 -16.98 -31.76
N SER A 237 -19.23 -15.68 -32.01
CA SER A 237 -18.65 -14.96 -33.15
C SER A 237 -17.13 -15.08 -33.26
N CYS A 238 -16.41 -15.08 -32.13
CA CYS A 238 -14.96 -15.29 -32.08
C CYS A 238 -14.56 -16.68 -32.61
N SER A 239 -15.23 -17.74 -32.12
CA SER A 239 -14.99 -19.11 -32.58
C SER A 239 -15.23 -19.27 -34.08
N ILE A 240 -16.32 -18.68 -34.60
CA ILE A 240 -16.63 -18.67 -36.03
C ILE A 240 -15.52 -17.96 -36.82
N SER A 241 -15.05 -16.82 -36.33
CA SER A 241 -13.98 -16.04 -36.97
C SER A 241 -12.66 -16.80 -37.01
N MET A 242 -12.32 -17.52 -35.92
CA MET A 242 -11.14 -18.37 -35.88
C MET A 242 -11.22 -19.53 -36.87
N ILE A 243 -12.39 -20.18 -36.97
CA ILE A 243 -12.62 -21.26 -37.95
C ILE A 243 -12.48 -20.71 -39.38
N ALA A 244 -13.11 -19.57 -39.68
CA ALA A 244 -13.02 -18.92 -40.98
C ALA A 244 -11.56 -18.59 -41.34
N HIS A 245 -10.83 -17.97 -40.41
CA HIS A 245 -9.40 -17.65 -40.59
C HIS A 245 -8.57 -18.90 -40.88
N SER A 246 -8.77 -19.98 -40.10
CA SER A 246 -8.04 -21.24 -40.28
C SER A 246 -8.29 -21.89 -41.66
N MET A 247 -9.43 -21.62 -42.27
CA MET A 247 -9.82 -22.12 -43.60
C MET A 247 -9.62 -21.10 -44.72
N GLY A 248 -8.94 -19.98 -44.45
CA GLY A 248 -8.66 -18.93 -45.44
C GLY A 248 -9.90 -18.21 -45.95
N LYS A 249 -11.00 -18.21 -45.19
CA LYS A 249 -12.25 -17.51 -45.55
C LYS A 249 -12.23 -16.09 -44.99
N PRO A 250 -12.56 -15.07 -45.80
CA PRO A 250 -12.62 -13.69 -45.32
C PRO A 250 -13.77 -13.48 -44.33
N VAL A 251 -13.50 -12.66 -43.31
CA VAL A 251 -14.49 -12.23 -42.30
C VAL A 251 -14.71 -10.73 -42.44
N TYR A 252 -15.94 -10.32 -42.67
CA TYR A 252 -16.36 -8.93 -42.76
C TYR A 252 -17.26 -8.58 -41.58
N VAL A 253 -16.99 -7.44 -40.95
CA VAL A 253 -17.82 -6.92 -39.85
C VAL A 253 -18.49 -5.63 -40.33
N LEU A 254 -19.81 -5.63 -40.33
CA LEU A 254 -20.63 -4.49 -40.72
C LEU A 254 -21.05 -3.73 -39.47
N VAL A 255 -20.59 -2.49 -39.35
CA VAL A 255 -20.77 -1.69 -38.14
C VAL A 255 -20.93 -0.21 -38.48
N GLU A 256 -21.85 0.45 -37.78
CA GLU A 256 -22.03 1.90 -37.87
C GLU A 256 -20.90 2.65 -37.15
N SER A 257 -20.44 3.77 -37.71
CA SER A 257 -19.27 4.50 -37.18
C SER A 257 -19.45 5.07 -35.77
N PHE A 258 -20.68 5.18 -35.29
CA PHE A 258 -20.96 5.64 -33.92
C PHE A 258 -20.79 4.55 -32.85
N LYS A 259 -20.55 3.29 -33.22
CA LYS A 259 -20.37 2.16 -32.28
C LYS A 259 -18.91 1.96 -31.83
N PHE A 260 -18.04 2.92 -32.09
CA PHE A 260 -16.65 2.89 -31.63
C PHE A 260 -16.56 3.38 -30.18
N LEU A 261 -16.34 2.44 -29.28
CA LEU A 261 -16.27 2.65 -27.83
C LEU A 261 -14.85 2.90 -27.35
N ARG A 262 -14.70 3.84 -26.41
CA ARG A 262 -13.44 4.10 -25.70
C ARG A 262 -13.24 3.14 -24.53
N VAL A 263 -12.92 1.90 -24.85
CA VAL A 263 -12.58 0.84 -23.89
C VAL A 263 -11.46 0.00 -24.50
N TYR A 264 -10.52 -0.47 -23.69
CA TYR A 264 -9.37 -1.25 -24.14
C TYR A 264 -9.29 -2.61 -23.43
N PRO A 265 -10.17 -3.59 -23.75
CA PRO A 265 -10.09 -4.92 -23.16
C PRO A 265 -8.91 -5.70 -23.76
N LEU A 266 -8.12 -6.35 -22.90
CA LEU A 266 -6.98 -7.18 -23.32
C LEU A 266 -7.41 -8.55 -23.83
N ASP A 267 -8.47 -9.12 -23.24
CA ASP A 267 -9.08 -10.38 -23.66
C ASP A 267 -10.60 -10.37 -23.37
N GLN A 268 -11.31 -11.45 -23.72
CA GLN A 268 -12.76 -11.56 -23.49
C GLN A 268 -13.17 -11.45 -22.01
N ARG A 269 -12.27 -11.78 -21.07
CA ARG A 269 -12.55 -11.69 -19.63
C ARG A 269 -12.45 -10.25 -19.13
N SER A 270 -11.57 -9.47 -19.76
CA SER A 270 -11.28 -8.07 -19.45
C SER A 270 -12.33 -7.10 -19.99
N ILE A 271 -13.34 -7.58 -20.71
CA ILE A 271 -14.51 -6.76 -21.09
C ILE A 271 -15.20 -6.29 -19.80
N PRO A 272 -15.51 -5.00 -19.63
CA PRO A 272 -16.25 -4.51 -18.46
C PRO A 272 -17.62 -5.20 -18.32
N ASP A 273 -18.02 -5.55 -17.10
CA ASP A 273 -19.25 -6.34 -16.87
C ASP A 273 -20.53 -5.59 -17.25
N GLU A 274 -20.52 -4.26 -17.14
CA GLU A 274 -21.58 -3.37 -17.66
C GLU A 274 -21.76 -3.45 -19.20
N LEU A 275 -20.79 -4.01 -19.94
CA LEU A 275 -20.91 -4.29 -21.37
C LEU A 275 -21.27 -5.75 -21.66
N LYS A 276 -21.12 -6.65 -20.68
CA LYS A 276 -21.44 -8.07 -20.79
C LYS A 276 -22.90 -8.35 -20.42
N TRP A 277 -23.41 -7.67 -19.40
CA TRP A 277 -24.69 -7.97 -18.77
C TRP A 277 -25.61 -6.75 -18.75
N PRO A 278 -26.92 -6.93 -19.00
CA PRO A 278 -27.93 -5.93 -18.66
C PRO A 278 -27.89 -5.59 -17.15
N PRO A 279 -28.20 -4.34 -16.76
CA PRO A 279 -28.18 -3.91 -15.36
C PRO A 279 -28.95 -4.81 -14.38
N SER A 280 -30.13 -5.33 -14.75
CA SER A 280 -30.90 -6.23 -13.87
C SER A 280 -30.23 -7.59 -13.65
N GLN A 281 -29.56 -8.13 -14.67
CA GLN A 281 -28.79 -9.37 -14.55
C GLN A 281 -27.52 -9.14 -13.74
N LEU A 282 -26.85 -8.00 -13.95
CA LEU A 282 -25.69 -7.62 -13.16
C LEU A 282 -26.04 -7.49 -11.68
N ALA A 283 -27.18 -6.88 -11.34
CA ALA A 283 -27.68 -6.78 -9.98
C ALA A 283 -27.90 -8.16 -9.34
N LYS A 284 -28.57 -9.10 -10.05
CA LYS A 284 -28.76 -10.48 -9.57
C LYS A 284 -27.44 -11.24 -9.37
N VAL A 285 -26.49 -11.06 -10.28
CA VAL A 285 -25.15 -11.66 -10.15
C VAL A 285 -24.46 -11.10 -8.90
N LEU A 286 -24.53 -9.79 -8.68
CA LEU A 286 -23.94 -9.15 -7.49
C LEU A 286 -24.66 -9.57 -6.19
N GLU A 287 -25.99 -9.69 -6.17
CA GLU A 287 -26.75 -10.18 -5.01
C GLU A 287 -26.38 -11.63 -4.64
N THR A 288 -26.20 -12.50 -5.63
CA THR A 288 -25.78 -13.90 -5.41
C THR A 288 -24.37 -13.97 -4.80
N TYR A 289 -23.49 -13.02 -5.15
CA TYR A 289 -22.17 -12.86 -4.54
C TYR A 289 -22.27 -12.36 -3.09
N VAL A 290 -23.21 -11.45 -2.79
CA VAL A 290 -23.43 -10.89 -1.44
C VAL A 290 -24.02 -11.93 -0.49
N ASP A 291 -24.97 -12.76 -0.93
CA ASP A 291 -25.54 -13.84 -0.11
C ASP A 291 -24.53 -14.96 0.19
N GLY A 292 -23.68 -15.30 -0.78
CA GLY A 292 -22.56 -16.22 -0.58
C GLY A 292 -21.50 -15.67 0.38
N MET A 293 -21.27 -14.35 0.37
CA MET A 293 -20.40 -13.68 1.33
C MET A 293 -21.04 -13.54 2.72
N GLY A 294 -22.36 -13.35 2.83
CA GLY A 294 -23.07 -13.23 4.11
C GLY A 294 -22.96 -14.47 5.00
N VAL A 295 -23.03 -15.67 4.41
CA VAL A 295 -22.83 -16.93 5.14
C VAL A 295 -21.37 -17.12 5.57
N LEU A 296 -20.40 -16.68 4.74
CA LEU A 296 -18.99 -16.64 5.11
C LEU A 296 -18.69 -15.58 6.18
N PHE A 297 -19.42 -14.47 6.18
CA PHE A 297 -19.30 -13.38 7.15
C PHE A 297 -19.83 -13.81 8.52
N LEU A 298 -20.95 -14.53 8.59
CA LEU A 298 -21.47 -15.13 9.84
C LEU A 298 -20.52 -16.20 10.41
N LEU A 299 -19.94 -17.04 9.55
CA LEU A 299 -18.92 -18.02 9.97
C LEU A 299 -17.63 -17.34 10.43
N PHE A 300 -17.23 -16.24 9.79
CA PHE A 300 -16.13 -15.40 10.21
C PHE A 300 -16.40 -14.76 11.58
N PHE A 301 -17.61 -14.25 11.85
CA PHE A 301 -17.96 -13.70 13.16
C PHE A 301 -18.05 -14.76 14.27
N VAL A 302 -18.50 -15.99 13.98
CA VAL A 302 -18.50 -17.08 14.97
C VAL A 302 -17.07 -17.57 15.25
N LEU A 303 -16.21 -17.62 14.24
CA LEU A 303 -14.78 -17.95 14.39
C LEU A 303 -14.00 -16.82 15.06
N VAL A 304 -14.30 -15.56 14.77
CA VAL A 304 -13.76 -14.39 15.48
C VAL A 304 -14.31 -14.36 16.89
N ALA A 305 -15.57 -14.71 17.17
CA ALA A 305 -16.08 -14.78 18.54
C ALA A 305 -15.45 -15.92 19.35
N HIS A 306 -15.16 -17.08 18.74
CA HIS A 306 -14.40 -18.16 19.40
C HIS A 306 -12.91 -17.85 19.54
N ALA A 307 -12.28 -17.24 18.53
CA ALA A 307 -10.90 -16.79 18.60
C ALA A 307 -10.73 -15.60 19.55
N SER A 308 -11.71 -14.70 19.63
CA SER A 308 -11.81 -13.63 20.62
C SER A 308 -12.08 -14.23 22.00
N SER A 309 -12.93 -15.25 22.17
CA SER A 309 -13.10 -15.89 23.49
C SER A 309 -11.88 -16.70 23.94
N SER A 310 -11.05 -17.19 23.01
CA SER A 310 -9.77 -17.86 23.30
C SER A 310 -8.59 -16.89 23.41
N ALA A 311 -8.67 -15.68 22.82
CA ALA A 311 -7.66 -14.61 22.89
C ALA A 311 -7.98 -13.55 23.96
N TYR A 312 -9.23 -13.46 24.42
CA TYR A 312 -9.65 -12.67 25.60
C TYR A 312 -9.51 -13.42 26.92
N ASN A 313 -8.93 -14.63 26.89
CA ASN A 313 -8.54 -15.32 28.13
C ASN A 313 -7.03 -15.34 28.39
N THR A 314 -6.30 -14.40 27.79
CA THR A 314 -5.05 -13.89 28.37
C THR A 314 -5.30 -12.44 28.78
N GLN A 315 -5.51 -12.23 30.07
CA GLN A 315 -5.47 -10.89 30.68
C GLN A 315 -4.25 -10.13 30.14
N THR A 316 -4.48 -9.09 29.35
CA THR A 316 -3.49 -8.03 29.14
C THR A 316 -3.27 -7.36 30.50
N PRO A 317 -2.08 -7.42 31.11
CA PRO A 317 -1.85 -6.73 32.37
C PRO A 317 -1.70 -5.24 32.04
N HIS A 318 -2.68 -4.43 32.46
CA HIS A 318 -2.51 -2.97 32.63
C HIS A 318 -1.43 -2.62 33.69
N ASP A 319 -0.76 -3.63 34.27
CA ASP A 319 0.08 -3.57 35.47
C ASP A 319 1.52 -4.07 35.22
N SER A 320 2.01 -4.03 33.97
CA SER A 320 3.40 -4.39 33.67
C SER A 320 4.38 -3.38 34.27
N ARG A 321 5.46 -3.90 34.84
CA ARG A 321 6.47 -3.19 35.64
C ARG A 321 7.87 -3.62 35.19
N LEU A 322 8.82 -2.68 35.16
CA LEU A 322 10.15 -2.91 34.59
C LEU A 322 11.27 -2.39 35.51
N LEU A 323 12.19 -3.28 35.86
CA LEU A 323 13.50 -2.94 36.42
C LEU A 323 14.54 -2.87 35.30
N ILE A 324 15.34 -1.82 35.29
CA ILE A 324 16.48 -1.67 34.37
C ILE A 324 17.74 -1.47 35.19
N LEU A 325 18.72 -2.35 35.03
CA LEU A 325 20.10 -2.12 35.45
C LEU A 325 20.88 -1.52 34.28
N PHE A 326 21.25 -0.25 34.41
CA PHE A 326 22.04 0.46 33.41
C PHE A 326 23.51 0.48 33.84
N LEU A 327 24.32 -0.33 33.17
CA LEU A 327 25.76 -0.48 33.40
C LEU A 327 26.53 0.46 32.46
N ASP A 328 27.21 1.46 33.02
CA ASP A 328 28.06 2.35 32.21
C ASP A 328 29.32 1.61 31.74
N GLY A 329 29.64 1.68 30.45
CA GLY A 329 30.88 1.12 29.90
C GLY A 329 30.94 -0.42 29.85
N LEU A 330 29.80 -1.12 29.80
CA LEU A 330 29.77 -2.58 29.65
C LEU A 330 30.10 -2.99 28.22
N ARG A 331 31.36 -3.37 27.99
CA ARG A 331 31.78 -3.95 26.72
C ARG A 331 31.19 -5.34 26.51
N TRP A 332 30.81 -5.64 25.26
CA TRP A 332 30.10 -6.86 24.88
C TRP A 332 30.74 -8.18 25.33
N ASP A 333 32.06 -8.22 25.54
CA ASP A 333 32.82 -9.42 25.89
C ASP A 333 33.17 -9.55 27.38
N TYR A 334 32.95 -8.52 28.20
CA TYR A 334 33.29 -8.54 29.62
C TYR A 334 32.65 -9.72 30.36
N LEU A 335 31.44 -10.12 29.98
CA LEU A 335 30.67 -11.13 30.69
C LEU A 335 30.76 -12.52 30.04
N ASN A 336 31.54 -12.70 28.98
CA ASN A 336 31.56 -13.95 28.20
C ASN A 336 32.16 -15.14 28.93
N HIS A 337 33.05 -14.89 29.89
CA HIS A 337 33.74 -15.94 30.65
C HIS A 337 32.95 -16.44 31.87
N LEU A 338 31.84 -15.78 32.23
CA LEU A 338 31.04 -16.12 33.40
C LEU A 338 30.24 -17.41 33.19
N ASP A 339 30.13 -18.20 34.26
CA ASP A 339 29.43 -19.49 34.28
C ASP A 339 27.95 -19.34 33.92
N ALA A 340 27.42 -20.34 33.21
CA ALA A 340 26.00 -20.49 32.93
C ALA A 340 25.12 -20.56 34.20
N THR A 341 25.68 -20.94 35.36
CA THR A 341 24.92 -21.02 36.62
C THR A 341 24.67 -19.65 37.29
N GLY A 342 25.48 -18.64 36.96
CA GLY A 342 25.40 -17.27 37.49
C GLY A 342 24.22 -16.46 36.93
N GLY A 343 24.11 -15.21 37.34
CA GLY A 343 23.00 -14.31 36.97
C GLY A 343 22.95 -14.07 35.45
N ILE A 344 24.09 -13.69 34.88
CA ILE A 344 24.26 -13.50 33.44
C ILE A 344 24.00 -14.79 32.68
N GLY A 345 24.54 -15.91 33.17
CA GLY A 345 24.34 -17.23 32.58
C GLY A 345 22.85 -17.59 32.47
N ARG A 346 22.06 -17.28 33.50
CA ARG A 346 20.60 -17.48 33.51
C ARG A 346 19.87 -16.54 32.57
N MET A 347 20.25 -15.26 32.48
CA MET A 347 19.65 -14.35 31.48
C MET A 347 19.91 -14.83 30.05
N ARG A 348 21.11 -15.36 29.77
CA ARG A 348 21.45 -15.92 28.45
C ARG A 348 20.67 -17.19 28.12
N THR A 349 20.52 -18.08 29.08
CA THR A 349 19.97 -19.43 28.88
C THR A 349 18.48 -19.56 29.18
N ARG A 350 17.86 -18.54 29.79
CA ARG A 350 16.43 -18.53 30.13
C ARG A 350 15.74 -17.20 29.86
N GLY A 351 16.43 -16.22 29.28
CA GLY A 351 15.91 -14.91 28.93
C GLY A 351 16.23 -14.51 27.49
N CYS A 352 16.26 -13.20 27.28
CA CYS A 352 16.63 -12.55 26.03
C CYS A 352 18.08 -12.06 26.13
N HIS A 353 18.91 -12.40 25.16
CA HIS A 353 20.30 -11.95 25.09
C HIS A 353 20.63 -11.55 23.66
N VAL A 354 21.08 -10.31 23.48
CA VAL A 354 21.65 -9.79 22.23
C VAL A 354 23.15 -9.63 22.45
N PRO A 355 23.99 -10.48 21.82
CA PRO A 355 25.42 -10.51 22.11
C PRO A 355 26.18 -9.23 21.80
N ARG A 356 25.73 -8.45 20.80
CA ARG A 356 26.37 -7.21 20.37
C ARG A 356 25.34 -6.16 19.99
N VAL A 357 25.47 -4.99 20.59
CA VAL A 357 24.70 -3.78 20.29
C VAL A 357 25.68 -2.65 20.01
N LYS A 358 25.52 -1.99 18.86
CA LYS A 358 26.38 -0.88 18.44
C LYS A 358 25.94 0.41 19.15
N PRO A 359 26.84 1.18 19.76
CA PRO A 359 26.50 2.52 20.20
C PRO A 359 26.27 3.44 19.00
N VAL A 360 25.58 4.54 19.19
CA VAL A 360 25.62 5.68 18.28
C VAL A 360 26.97 6.39 18.40
N PHE A 361 27.42 7.02 17.31
CA PHE A 361 28.59 7.89 17.36
C PHE A 361 28.23 9.20 18.08
N PRO A 362 29.17 9.83 18.82
CA PRO A 362 30.30 9.15 19.45
C PRO A 362 29.80 8.21 20.55
N ALA A 363 30.54 7.11 20.74
CA ALA A 363 30.28 6.09 21.74
C ALA A 363 30.57 6.58 23.18
N ASN A 364 29.83 7.59 23.64
CA ASN A 364 29.93 8.22 24.95
C ASN A 364 28.59 8.14 25.71
N CYS A 365 28.67 8.24 27.03
CA CYS A 365 27.55 8.04 27.95
C CYS A 365 26.29 8.84 27.59
N TYR A 366 26.37 10.18 27.48
CA TYR A 366 25.17 11.00 27.21
C TYR A 366 24.47 10.64 25.89
N SER A 367 25.22 10.59 24.79
CA SER A 367 24.68 10.32 23.45
C SER A 367 23.96 8.97 23.39
N ASN A 368 24.56 7.97 24.03
CA ASN A 368 24.04 6.62 24.00
C ASN A 368 22.94 6.35 25.01
N MET A 369 22.96 7.00 26.18
CA MET A 369 21.83 6.99 27.08
C MET A 369 20.61 7.64 26.42
N HIS A 370 20.78 8.77 25.73
CA HIS A 370 19.68 9.39 24.99
C HIS A 370 19.18 8.46 23.88
N ALA A 371 20.08 7.88 23.08
CA ALA A 371 19.70 6.95 22.03
C ALA A 371 18.90 5.76 22.58
N LEU A 372 19.44 5.11 23.63
CA LEU A 372 18.86 3.96 24.31
C LEU A 372 17.47 4.23 24.89
N PHE A 373 17.29 5.35 25.59
CA PHE A 373 16.06 5.64 26.31
C PHE A 373 15.06 6.52 25.55
N ALA A 374 15.41 7.12 24.40
CA ALA A 374 14.46 7.86 23.57
C ALA A 374 14.02 7.08 22.30
N GLY A 375 14.84 6.13 21.85
CA GLY A 375 14.52 5.22 20.74
C GLY A 375 14.76 5.78 19.35
N HIS A 376 15.66 6.76 19.24
CA HIS A 376 16.12 7.29 17.97
C HIS A 376 17.60 7.66 18.11
N ASN A 377 18.28 7.83 16.98
CA ASN A 377 19.59 8.47 17.00
C ASN A 377 19.44 9.84 17.69
N SER A 378 20.36 10.22 18.58
CA SER A 378 20.24 11.46 19.36
C SER A 378 19.91 12.62 18.43
N THR A 379 18.70 13.20 18.56
CA THR A 379 18.29 14.40 17.81
C THR A 379 19.05 15.64 18.29
N ASN A 380 19.58 15.56 19.51
CA ASN A 380 20.49 16.53 20.10
C ASN A 380 21.94 16.14 19.81
N LEU A 381 22.35 16.27 18.54
CA LEU A 381 23.75 16.23 18.12
C LEU A 381 24.49 17.54 18.45
N ASP A 382 24.16 18.13 19.60
CA ASP A 382 24.81 19.36 20.04
C ASP A 382 26.14 19.10 20.74
N ILE A 383 26.66 17.87 20.82
CA ILE A 383 28.00 17.68 21.41
C ILE A 383 29.09 18.52 20.71
N PHE A 384 28.88 18.91 19.44
CA PHE A 384 29.77 19.81 18.71
C PHE A 384 29.26 21.27 18.66
N ASN A 385 28.25 21.62 19.46
CA ASN A 385 27.71 22.97 19.62
C ASN A 385 28.21 23.60 20.93
N ASP A 386 28.55 24.89 20.85
CA ASP A 386 29.16 25.70 21.92
C ASP A 386 28.29 25.81 23.17
N MET A 387 26.98 25.61 23.00
CA MET A 387 25.96 25.76 24.02
C MET A 387 25.50 24.43 24.63
N PHE A 388 26.15 23.31 24.30
CA PHE A 388 25.70 21.99 24.74
C PHE A 388 25.64 21.86 26.26
N LYS A 389 24.47 21.42 26.72
CA LYS A 389 24.26 20.93 28.07
C LYS A 389 23.51 19.63 27.98
N ALA A 390 24.01 18.63 28.69
CA ALA A 390 23.35 17.35 28.82
C ALA A 390 21.95 17.54 29.43
N GLU A 391 20.90 17.40 28.61
CA GLU A 391 19.51 17.46 29.05
C GLU A 391 19.00 16.06 29.36
N TYR A 392 19.05 15.69 30.64
CA TYR A 392 18.56 14.41 31.16
C TYR A 392 17.05 14.39 31.43
N THR A 393 16.38 15.51 31.15
CA THR A 393 14.94 15.72 31.32
C THR A 393 14.18 15.78 30.00
N HIS A 394 14.82 15.37 28.91
CA HIS A 394 14.21 15.43 27.58
C HIS A 394 12.89 14.65 27.54
N PRO A 395 11.79 15.21 26.99
CA PRO A 395 10.45 14.63 27.11
C PRO A 395 10.26 13.26 26.46
N GLU A 396 11.21 12.83 25.62
CA GLU A 396 11.18 11.58 24.88
C GLU A 396 11.87 10.41 25.60
N LEU A 397 12.63 10.69 26.65
CA LEU A 397 13.27 9.66 27.45
C LEU A 397 12.22 8.76 28.11
N LEU A 398 12.51 7.47 28.22
CA LEU A 398 11.59 6.41 28.66
C LEU A 398 10.89 6.78 29.96
N TRP A 399 11.62 7.30 30.95
CA TRP A 399 11.04 7.75 32.22
C TRP A 399 10.06 8.91 32.07
N ASN A 400 10.38 9.91 31.24
CA ASN A 400 9.48 11.04 31.01
C ASN A 400 8.23 10.62 30.22
N ARG A 401 8.39 9.70 29.26
CA ARG A 401 7.25 9.09 28.54
C ARG A 401 6.36 8.27 29.49
N ALA A 402 6.95 7.49 30.39
CA ALA A 402 6.23 6.72 31.40
C ALA A 402 5.41 7.63 32.33
N LEU A 403 6.00 8.71 32.87
CA LEU A 403 5.28 9.68 33.71
C LEU A 403 4.09 10.31 32.98
N LYS A 404 4.27 10.69 31.70
CA LYS A 404 3.18 11.23 30.87
C LYS A 404 2.04 10.22 30.67
N GLN A 405 2.35 8.92 30.72
CA GLN A 405 1.37 7.83 30.66
C GLN A 405 0.75 7.49 32.04
N GLY A 406 1.08 8.26 33.08
CA GLY A 406 0.56 8.06 34.43
C GLY A 406 1.27 6.96 35.23
N LYS A 407 2.42 6.48 34.76
CA LYS A 407 3.23 5.44 35.43
C LYS A 407 4.15 6.07 36.49
N SER A 408 4.35 5.41 37.63
CA SER A 408 5.29 5.86 38.66
C SER A 408 6.72 5.45 38.33
N VAL A 409 7.68 6.36 38.48
CA VAL A 409 9.07 6.15 38.06
C VAL A 409 10.03 6.44 39.20
N LYS A 410 10.99 5.51 39.41
CA LYS A 410 12.13 5.68 40.32
C LYS A 410 13.46 5.55 39.58
N LEU A 411 14.35 6.51 39.80
CA LEU A 411 15.71 6.50 39.25
C LEU A 411 16.70 6.41 40.41
N PHE A 412 17.71 5.55 40.31
CA PHE A 412 18.72 5.37 41.35
C PHE A 412 20.10 5.76 40.81
N HIS A 413 20.79 6.58 41.58
CA HIS A 413 22.21 6.91 41.45
C HIS A 413 22.63 7.64 40.16
N PHE A 414 21.68 8.19 39.41
CA PHE A 414 22.02 9.00 38.25
C PHE A 414 22.74 10.30 38.65
N PRO A 415 23.76 10.74 37.88
CA PRO A 415 24.57 11.93 38.21
C PRO A 415 23.76 13.23 38.24
N PHE A 416 22.57 13.24 37.63
CA PHE A 416 21.67 14.40 37.55
C PHE A 416 20.53 14.37 38.56
N CYS A 417 20.46 13.37 39.47
CA CYS A 417 19.34 13.24 40.41
C CYS A 417 19.09 14.49 41.27
N SER A 418 20.13 15.29 41.57
CA SER A 418 20.03 16.51 42.39
C SER A 418 19.18 17.61 41.72
N SER A 419 19.01 17.53 40.39
CA SER A 419 18.26 18.49 39.58
C SER A 419 16.81 18.10 39.30
N LEU A 420 16.35 16.93 39.76
CA LEU A 420 15.07 16.32 39.34
C LEU A 420 13.93 16.35 40.36
N LEU A 421 14.16 16.88 41.57
CA LEU A 421 13.18 16.89 42.67
C LEU A 421 11.85 17.61 42.35
N GLU A 422 11.81 18.52 41.38
CA GLU A 422 10.62 19.36 41.10
C GLU A 422 9.63 18.76 40.08
N ARG A 423 9.90 17.60 39.45
CA ARG A 423 9.10 17.08 38.32
C ARG A 423 8.28 15.81 38.61
N GLY A 424 8.19 15.39 39.88
CA GLY A 424 7.45 14.17 40.25
C GLY A 424 8.17 12.85 39.94
N MET A 425 9.48 12.90 39.64
CA MET A 425 10.37 11.74 39.58
C MET A 425 11.03 11.52 40.95
N ASP A 426 10.93 10.30 41.48
CA ASP A 426 11.64 9.92 42.70
C ASP A 426 13.07 9.48 42.31
N CYS A 427 14.04 10.36 42.53
CA CYS A 427 15.45 10.16 42.18
C CYS A 427 16.28 9.96 43.44
N VAL A 428 16.70 8.72 43.69
CA VAL A 428 17.42 8.31 44.89
C VAL A 428 18.92 8.52 44.66
N GLN A 429 19.51 9.41 45.47
CA GLN A 429 20.95 9.61 45.53
C GLN A 429 21.63 8.45 46.27
N PRO A 430 22.88 8.09 45.93
CA PRO A 430 23.63 7.13 46.72
C PRO A 430 23.86 7.69 48.14
N VAL A 431 23.65 6.85 49.15
CA VAL A 431 23.79 7.25 50.57
C VAL A 431 25.27 7.42 50.95
N ASP A 432 26.15 6.62 50.34
CA ASP A 432 27.61 6.69 50.44
C ASP A 432 28.29 6.01 49.23
N GLU A 433 29.62 6.15 49.11
CA GLU A 433 30.44 5.45 48.07
C GLU A 433 30.47 3.92 48.23
N HIS A 434 29.86 3.37 49.29
CA HIS A 434 29.88 1.95 49.64
C HIS A 434 28.51 1.27 49.50
N THR A 435 27.50 2.00 49.02
CA THR A 435 26.16 1.46 48.84
C THR A 435 26.23 0.30 47.84
N SER A 436 25.92 -0.89 48.32
CA SER A 436 26.04 -2.13 47.54
C SER A 436 25.01 -2.14 46.40
N LEU A 437 25.46 -2.49 45.19
CA LEU A 437 24.60 -2.68 44.03
C LEU A 437 23.44 -3.63 44.34
N ASN A 438 23.68 -4.67 45.14
CA ASN A 438 22.66 -5.63 45.51
C ASN A 438 21.54 -4.97 46.34
N THR A 439 21.89 -4.16 47.33
CA THR A 439 20.92 -3.44 48.16
C THR A 439 20.07 -2.50 47.33
N THR A 440 20.68 -1.77 46.39
CA THR A 440 19.94 -0.85 45.51
C THR A 440 18.98 -1.59 44.57
N LEU A 441 19.41 -2.73 44.00
CA LEU A 441 18.53 -3.54 43.15
C LEU A 441 17.41 -4.21 43.94
N ASP A 442 17.66 -4.63 45.18
CA ASP A 442 16.64 -5.17 46.08
C ASP A 442 15.60 -4.11 46.43
N ASP A 443 16.01 -2.88 46.78
CA ASP A 443 15.11 -1.75 47.06
C ASP A 443 14.27 -1.39 45.81
N ALA A 444 14.92 -1.34 44.65
CA ALA A 444 14.25 -1.07 43.38
C ALA A 444 13.21 -2.15 43.07
N LEU A 445 13.57 -3.43 43.17
CA LEU A 445 12.67 -4.55 42.95
C LEU A 445 11.52 -4.58 43.96
N GLN A 446 11.77 -4.30 45.23
CA GLN A 446 10.73 -4.22 46.26
C GLN A 446 9.73 -3.10 45.96
N SER A 447 10.20 -1.95 45.45
CA SER A 447 9.33 -0.84 45.04
C SER A 447 8.45 -1.18 43.83
N LEU A 448 8.93 -2.05 42.94
CA LEU A 448 8.10 -2.61 41.87
C LEU A 448 7.10 -3.58 42.47
N ALA A 449 7.55 -4.57 43.25
CA ALA A 449 6.72 -5.64 43.82
C ALA A 449 5.58 -5.13 44.72
N ASN A 450 5.77 -4.03 45.44
CA ASN A 450 4.73 -3.41 46.27
C ASN A 450 3.84 -2.40 45.51
N HIS A 451 3.97 -2.31 44.18
CA HIS A 451 3.21 -1.43 43.28
C HIS A 451 3.36 0.07 43.57
N THR A 452 4.45 0.49 44.24
CA THR A 452 4.76 1.92 44.40
C THR A 452 5.47 2.49 43.17
N THR A 453 6.12 1.64 42.39
CA THR A 453 6.88 1.99 41.18
C THR A 453 6.43 1.13 40.00
N ASP A 454 6.29 1.72 38.82
CA ASP A 454 6.12 1.01 37.56
C ASP A 454 7.44 0.80 36.81
N LEU A 455 8.30 1.82 36.79
CA LEU A 455 9.62 1.79 36.15
C LEU A 455 10.71 2.15 37.16
N ALA A 456 11.66 1.24 37.38
CA ALA A 456 12.84 1.49 38.19
C ALA A 456 14.10 1.40 37.31
N VAL A 457 14.96 2.41 37.32
CA VAL A 457 16.24 2.39 36.59
C VAL A 457 17.39 2.63 37.56
N VAL A 458 18.31 1.68 37.66
CA VAL A 458 19.49 1.72 38.52
C VAL A 458 20.72 1.96 37.66
N TYR A 459 21.37 3.12 37.83
CA TYR A 459 22.64 3.45 37.17
C TYR A 459 23.82 2.91 37.98
N TYR A 460 24.78 2.28 37.31
CA TYR A 460 26.01 1.75 37.92
C TYR A 460 27.23 2.07 37.07
N GLY A 461 28.04 3.03 37.52
CA GLY A 461 29.19 3.57 36.79
C GLY A 461 30.56 2.93 37.10
N GLU A 462 30.62 1.92 37.97
CA GLU A 462 31.90 1.38 38.46
C GLU A 462 32.69 0.61 37.37
N LEU A 463 31.99 -0.01 36.42
CA LEU A 463 32.63 -0.75 35.32
C LEU A 463 33.43 0.20 34.41
N ASP A 464 32.79 1.29 33.96
CA ASP A 464 33.46 2.36 33.22
C ASP A 464 34.66 2.94 33.98
N ARG A 465 34.47 3.25 35.28
CA ARG A 465 35.54 3.78 36.15
C ARG A 465 36.75 2.85 36.25
N VAL A 466 36.52 1.55 36.48
CA VAL A 466 37.59 0.54 36.56
C VAL A 466 38.27 0.37 35.21
N ALA A 467 37.50 0.31 34.11
CA ALA A 467 38.04 0.15 32.78
C ALA A 467 38.90 1.37 32.36
N HIS A 468 38.50 2.60 32.71
CA HIS A 468 39.36 3.78 32.54
C HIS A 468 40.64 3.71 33.37
N ALA A 469 40.56 3.23 34.62
CA ALA A 469 41.69 3.21 35.55
C ALA A 469 42.70 2.07 35.28
N ARG A 470 42.24 0.92 34.80
CA ARG A 470 43.03 -0.32 34.66
C ARG A 470 43.15 -0.83 33.23
N GLY A 471 42.24 -0.42 32.35
CA GLY A 471 42.17 -0.85 30.95
C GLY A 471 41.17 -2.00 30.76
N PRO A 472 40.42 -2.01 29.64
CA PRO A 472 39.43 -3.05 29.36
C PRO A 472 40.03 -4.46 29.21
N SER A 473 41.31 -4.55 28.82
CA SER A 473 41.98 -5.85 28.67
C SER A 473 42.60 -6.39 29.96
N SER A 474 42.60 -5.61 31.05
CA SER A 474 43.22 -6.00 32.32
C SER A 474 42.55 -7.20 32.98
N GLU A 475 43.31 -7.95 33.78
CA GLU A 475 42.77 -9.05 34.58
C GLU A 475 41.81 -8.54 35.64
N GLU A 476 42.03 -7.34 36.17
CA GLU A 476 41.13 -6.68 37.09
C GLU A 476 39.77 -6.36 36.44
N MET A 477 39.73 -6.03 35.16
CA MET A 477 38.47 -5.83 34.45
C MET A 477 37.83 -7.16 34.07
N LYS A 478 38.60 -8.11 33.53
CA LYS A 478 38.06 -9.38 33.04
C LYS A 478 37.67 -10.34 34.15
N HIS A 479 38.41 -10.40 35.25
CA HIS A 479 38.22 -11.40 36.31
C HIS A 479 38.17 -10.78 37.71
N GLY A 480 38.10 -9.46 37.81
CA GLY A 480 38.06 -8.77 39.10
C GLY A 480 36.70 -8.80 39.78
N GLU A 481 36.73 -8.33 41.03
CA GLU A 481 35.59 -8.33 41.94
C GLU A 481 34.37 -7.58 41.40
N THR A 482 34.55 -6.54 40.57
CA THR A 482 33.45 -5.73 40.02
C THR A 482 32.53 -6.55 39.11
N ILE A 483 33.08 -7.36 38.21
CA ILE A 483 32.27 -8.20 37.31
C ILE A 483 31.51 -9.27 38.10
N LEU A 484 32.16 -9.88 39.10
CA LEU A 484 31.53 -10.88 39.96
C LEU A 484 30.39 -10.28 40.80
N LYS A 485 30.56 -9.07 41.33
CA LYS A 485 29.51 -8.33 42.03
C LYS A 485 28.30 -8.05 41.15
N VAL A 486 28.52 -7.70 39.88
CA VAL A 486 27.43 -7.48 38.91
C VAL A 486 26.68 -8.78 38.63
N ASP A 487 27.40 -9.90 38.40
CA ASP A 487 26.77 -11.21 38.17
C ASP A 487 25.97 -11.69 39.39
N GLU A 488 26.52 -11.54 40.59
CA GLU A 488 25.85 -11.88 41.86
C GLU A 488 24.57 -11.04 42.06
N ALA A 489 24.64 -9.73 41.83
CA ALA A 489 23.48 -8.85 42.00
C ALA A 489 22.37 -9.19 40.98
N ILE A 490 22.74 -9.47 39.73
CA ILE A 490 21.79 -9.93 38.70
C ILE A 490 21.18 -11.29 39.08
N PHE A 491 21.97 -12.20 39.63
CA PHE A 491 21.51 -13.49 40.11
C PHE A 491 20.47 -13.36 41.23
N ASN A 492 20.71 -12.47 42.19
CA ASN A 492 19.80 -12.22 43.30
C ASN A 492 18.46 -11.64 42.82
N VAL A 493 18.48 -10.69 41.87
CA VAL A 493 17.24 -10.18 41.25
C VAL A 493 16.47 -11.31 40.56
N ILE A 494 17.13 -12.17 39.79
CA ILE A 494 16.46 -13.30 39.11
C ILE A 494 15.86 -14.27 40.13
N GLN A 495 16.56 -14.58 41.23
CA GLN A 495 16.01 -15.42 42.29
C GLN A 495 14.77 -14.81 42.92
N SER A 496 14.81 -13.51 43.24
CA SER A 496 13.68 -12.78 43.80
C SER A 496 12.49 -12.76 42.84
N LEU A 497 12.70 -12.54 41.54
CA LEU A 497 11.65 -12.64 40.52
C LEU A 497 11.03 -14.04 40.44
N GLN A 498 11.86 -15.09 40.55
CA GLN A 498 11.38 -16.47 40.58
C GLN A 498 10.54 -16.77 41.82
N ILE A 499 10.88 -16.22 42.99
CA ILE A 499 10.13 -16.40 44.24
C ILE A 499 8.80 -15.65 44.21
N LEU A 500 8.80 -14.41 43.69
CA LEU A 500 7.60 -13.58 43.61
C LEU A 500 6.54 -14.18 42.66
N HIS A 501 6.97 -14.92 41.62
CA HIS A 501 6.09 -15.50 40.59
C HIS A 501 5.13 -14.49 39.94
N ASP A 502 5.54 -13.23 39.88
CA ASP A 502 4.72 -12.14 39.37
C ASP A 502 4.90 -12.00 37.85
N ALA A 503 3.83 -12.27 37.11
CA ALA A 503 3.84 -12.24 35.65
C ALA A 503 3.93 -10.81 35.07
N SER A 504 3.89 -9.77 35.91
CA SER A 504 3.98 -8.38 35.48
C SER A 504 5.36 -7.77 35.70
N LEU A 505 6.29 -8.45 36.40
CA LEU A 505 7.64 -7.97 36.64
C LEU A 505 8.62 -8.39 35.53
N ASN A 506 9.35 -7.42 35.01
CA ASN A 506 10.36 -7.60 33.98
C ASN A 506 11.70 -6.98 34.41
N PHE A 507 12.82 -7.56 33.99
CA PHE A 507 14.16 -7.07 34.30
C PHE A 507 15.03 -7.02 33.05
N ALA A 508 15.67 -5.87 32.80
CA ALA A 508 16.61 -5.67 31.71
C ALA A 508 17.96 -5.16 32.22
N VAL A 509 19.04 -5.58 31.57
CA VAL A 509 20.39 -5.08 31.75
C VAL A 509 20.83 -4.45 30.43
N VAL A 510 21.13 -3.17 30.50
CA VAL A 510 21.45 -2.33 29.35
C VAL A 510 22.75 -1.58 29.61
N SER A 511 23.35 -1.08 28.53
CA SER A 511 24.55 -0.25 28.61
C SER A 511 24.63 0.66 27.39
N ASP A 512 25.46 1.68 27.50
CA ASP A 512 25.61 2.80 26.58
C ASP A 512 26.75 2.57 25.59
N HIS A 513 27.92 2.13 26.04
CA HIS A 513 29.08 1.88 25.19
C HIS A 513 30.01 0.82 25.75
N GLY A 514 30.97 0.40 24.92
CA GLY A 514 32.14 -0.38 25.32
C GLY A 514 33.37 0.49 25.62
N MET A 515 34.55 -0.13 25.57
CA MET A 515 35.83 0.48 25.96
C MET A 515 37.01 -0.18 25.20
N THR A 516 38.02 0.61 24.82
CA THR A 516 39.27 0.11 24.21
C THR A 516 40.50 0.53 25.02
N ASP A 517 41.60 -0.22 24.92
CA ASP A 517 42.83 0.09 25.66
C ASP A 517 43.49 1.35 25.13
N PHE A 518 44.00 2.18 26.05
CA PHE A 518 44.72 3.40 25.72
C PHE A 518 46.09 3.10 25.09
N LYS A 519 46.39 3.75 23.97
CA LYS A 519 47.65 3.61 23.21
C LYS A 519 48.52 4.86 23.27
N GLY A 520 47.92 6.05 23.32
CA GLY A 520 48.69 7.29 23.36
C GLY A 520 47.89 8.56 23.06
N PHE A 521 48.52 9.69 23.32
CA PHE A 521 47.96 11.01 23.02
C PHE A 521 48.38 11.51 21.63
N LEU A 522 47.45 12.17 20.95
CA LEU A 522 47.67 12.90 19.71
C LEU A 522 47.61 14.40 20.01
N ALA A 523 48.76 15.07 19.92
CA ALA A 523 48.85 16.50 20.18
C ALA A 523 48.25 17.28 19.00
N LEU A 524 47.06 17.85 19.18
CA LEU A 524 46.39 18.66 18.15
C LEU A 524 47.19 19.89 17.75
N ASP A 525 48.03 20.41 18.65
CA ASP A 525 48.98 21.51 18.38
C ASP A 525 49.91 21.22 17.19
N ARG A 526 50.08 19.94 16.82
CA ARG A 526 50.92 19.49 15.70
C ARG A 526 50.11 19.13 14.45
N VAL A 527 48.79 19.08 14.56
CA VAL A 527 47.89 18.63 13.48
C VAL A 527 47.53 19.80 12.55
N PHE A 528 47.29 20.98 13.10
CA PHE A 528 46.99 22.20 12.33
C PHE A 528 47.52 23.46 13.03
N LYS A 529 47.58 24.57 12.28
CA LYS A 529 47.94 25.87 12.85
C LYS A 529 46.70 26.54 13.45
N TRP A 530 46.71 26.79 14.76
CA TRP A 530 45.60 27.42 15.49
C TRP A 530 45.07 28.72 14.86
N MET A 531 45.92 29.54 14.24
CA MET A 531 45.52 30.80 13.59
C MET A 531 44.56 30.61 12.39
N LEU A 532 44.47 29.40 11.83
CA LEU A 532 43.64 29.06 10.69
C LEU A 532 42.22 28.59 11.08
N ILE A 533 41.98 28.38 12.38
CA ILE A 533 40.75 27.80 12.92
C ILE A 533 40.02 28.87 13.74
N ASP A 534 38.73 29.05 13.47
CA ASP A 534 37.89 30.00 14.22
C ASP A 534 37.28 29.34 15.46
N LYS A 535 37.04 28.02 15.41
CA LYS A 535 36.42 27.28 16.51
C LYS A 535 36.78 25.79 16.49
N VAL A 536 37.01 25.23 17.68
CA VAL A 536 37.24 23.81 17.93
C VAL A 536 36.32 23.34 19.04
N VAL A 537 35.58 22.25 18.79
CA VAL A 537 34.68 21.66 19.78
C VAL A 537 35.03 20.20 20.01
N ASN A 538 35.09 19.83 21.29
CA ASN A 538 35.53 18.56 21.85
C ASN A 538 37.01 18.24 21.64
N PHE A 539 37.54 17.49 22.60
CA PHE A 539 38.81 16.79 22.53
C PHE A 539 38.61 15.40 23.10
N GLY A 540 39.47 14.44 22.75
CA GLY A 540 39.25 13.05 23.11
C GLY A 540 39.34 12.12 21.90
N SER A 541 38.37 11.23 21.73
CA SER A 541 38.28 10.33 20.57
C SER A 541 37.79 11.03 19.29
N ALA A 542 37.13 12.19 19.39
CA ALA A 542 36.66 12.97 18.25
C ALA A 542 36.74 14.49 18.50
N VAL A 543 37.02 15.25 17.43
CA VAL A 543 37.22 16.71 17.45
C VAL A 543 36.48 17.33 16.26
N GLY A 544 35.70 18.37 16.50
CA GLY A 544 35.04 19.18 15.47
C GLY A 544 35.81 20.46 15.20
N LEU A 545 36.05 20.79 13.92
CA LEU A 545 36.81 21.95 13.49
C LEU A 545 35.97 22.87 12.59
N TRP A 546 36.02 24.17 12.86
CA TRP A 546 35.50 25.26 12.02
C TRP A 546 36.67 26.11 11.51
N PRO A 547 37.14 25.85 10.28
CA PRO A 547 38.20 26.63 9.66
C PRO A 547 37.70 28.00 9.24
N LYS A 548 38.62 28.95 9.05
CA LYS A 548 38.30 30.22 8.39
C LYS A 548 37.78 29.99 6.96
N PRO A 549 36.86 30.83 6.43
CA PRO A 549 36.22 30.61 5.12
C PRO A 549 37.18 30.36 3.95
N ASP A 550 38.34 31.03 3.93
CA ASP A 550 39.34 30.88 2.86
C ASP A 550 40.17 29.59 2.95
N VAL A 551 40.13 28.91 4.10
CA VAL A 551 40.95 27.75 4.44
C VAL A 551 40.16 26.45 4.35
N GLU A 552 38.85 26.49 4.59
CA GLU A 552 37.95 25.33 4.67
C GLU A 552 38.10 24.36 3.48
N LYS A 553 38.14 24.89 2.24
CA LYS A 553 38.22 24.07 1.02
C LYS A 553 39.50 23.25 0.88
N ASN A 554 40.59 23.67 1.52
CA ASN A 554 41.91 23.06 1.37
C ASN A 554 42.41 22.40 2.66
N LEU A 555 41.84 22.72 3.82
CA LEU A 555 42.34 22.23 5.10
C LEU A 555 42.30 20.71 5.20
N ALA A 556 41.15 20.09 4.87
CA ALA A 556 40.98 18.63 4.96
C ALA A 556 42.05 17.86 4.16
N ASN A 557 42.47 18.39 3.00
CA ASN A 557 43.50 17.80 2.15
C ASN A 557 44.93 18.11 2.59
N SER A 558 45.12 19.06 3.52
CA SER A 558 46.43 19.47 4.03
C SER A 558 46.76 18.90 5.41
N LEU A 559 45.81 18.21 6.04
CA LEU A 559 46.05 17.50 7.30
C LEU A 559 46.98 16.30 7.06
N PRO A 560 47.84 15.95 8.04
CA PRO A 560 48.79 14.84 7.90
C PRO A 560 48.09 13.52 7.56
N ALA A 561 48.49 12.89 6.44
CA ALA A 561 47.94 11.60 6.01
C ALA A 561 48.46 10.41 6.84
N ASP A 562 49.53 10.60 7.60
CA ASP A 562 50.21 9.62 8.44
C ASP A 562 49.82 9.72 9.93
N GLY A 563 48.81 10.53 10.26
CA GLY A 563 48.29 10.62 11.63
C GLY A 563 47.48 9.39 12.03
N HIS A 564 47.51 9.01 13.31
CA HIS A 564 46.64 7.99 13.91
C HIS A 564 45.18 8.49 14.09
N PHE A 565 44.64 9.12 13.05
CA PHE A 565 43.28 9.64 13.01
C PHE A 565 42.76 9.71 11.58
N HIS A 566 41.45 9.74 11.45
CA HIS A 566 40.76 9.90 10.19
C HIS A 566 40.09 11.28 10.11
N VAL A 567 40.06 11.83 8.91
CA VAL A 567 39.43 13.12 8.60
C VAL A 567 38.11 12.86 7.89
N TYR A 568 37.03 13.40 8.44
CA TYR A 568 35.69 13.31 7.87
C TYR A 568 35.11 14.70 7.59
N THR A 569 34.27 14.79 6.57
CA THR A 569 33.37 15.92 6.30
C THR A 569 31.92 15.42 6.44
N PRO A 570 30.92 16.32 6.47
CA PRO A 570 29.52 15.91 6.49
C PRO A 570 29.12 14.96 5.34
N GLN A 571 29.87 14.95 4.23
CA GLN A 571 29.62 14.08 3.08
C GLN A 571 30.35 12.73 3.16
N THR A 572 31.47 12.64 3.90
CA THR A 572 32.30 11.43 3.96
C THR A 572 32.14 10.64 5.25
N MET A 573 31.53 11.23 6.29
CA MET A 573 31.27 10.56 7.56
C MET A 573 30.37 9.33 7.33
N PRO A 574 30.78 8.10 7.72
CA PRO A 574 30.06 6.86 7.42
C PRO A 574 28.79 6.65 8.27
N VAL A 575 28.20 7.72 8.78
CA VAL A 575 27.08 7.67 9.72
C VAL A 575 25.79 8.00 8.99
N THR A 576 25.01 6.96 8.68
CA THR A 576 23.79 7.03 7.86
C THR A 576 22.65 7.83 8.47
N LEU A 577 22.74 8.25 9.73
CA LEU A 577 21.63 8.81 10.52
C LEU A 577 21.94 10.17 11.16
N TRP A 578 23.07 10.79 10.85
CA TRP A 578 23.37 12.17 11.27
C TRP A 578 22.91 13.12 10.16
N HIS A 579 22.10 14.12 10.52
CA HIS A 579 21.73 15.16 9.55
C HIS A 579 22.98 15.99 9.19
N PRO A 580 23.34 16.17 7.90
CA PRO A 580 24.59 16.83 7.50
C PRO A 580 24.82 18.23 8.08
N THR A 581 23.73 18.93 8.45
CA THR A 581 23.79 20.28 9.03
C THR A 581 24.23 20.31 10.50
N LEU A 582 24.30 19.15 11.17
CA LEU A 582 24.68 19.03 12.58
C LEU A 582 26.16 18.63 12.75
N LEU A 583 26.85 18.32 11.66
CA LEU A 583 28.28 18.00 11.68
C LEU A 583 29.12 19.27 11.50
N PRO A 584 30.24 19.41 12.23
CA PRO A 584 31.28 20.37 11.91
C PRO A 584 31.74 20.25 10.44
N PRO A 585 32.24 21.34 9.82
CA PRO A 585 32.83 21.28 8.48
C PRO A 585 33.90 20.17 8.33
N ILE A 586 34.70 19.97 9.38
CA ILE A 586 35.69 18.90 9.46
C ILE A 586 35.58 18.23 10.83
N VAL A 587 35.49 16.90 10.83
CA VAL A 587 35.54 16.06 12.04
C VAL A 587 36.78 15.19 11.99
N LEU A 588 37.62 15.29 13.02
CA LEU A 588 38.73 14.36 13.22
C LEU A 588 38.28 13.27 14.18
N VAL A 589 38.52 12.01 13.83
CA VAL A 589 38.25 10.87 14.72
C VAL A 589 39.54 10.08 14.88
N ALA A 590 40.00 9.94 16.13
CA ALA A 590 41.22 9.19 16.42
C ALA A 590 41.05 7.70 16.12
N GLU A 591 42.13 7.02 15.77
CA GLU A 591 42.15 5.55 15.71
C GLU A 591 41.89 4.95 17.11
N PRO A 592 41.25 3.78 17.23
CA PRO A 592 40.94 3.17 18.52
C PRO A 592 42.16 3.06 19.45
N GLY A 593 42.02 3.63 20.65
CA GLY A 593 43.05 3.71 21.69
C GLY A 593 43.84 5.03 21.70
N TYR A 594 43.77 5.84 20.65
CA TYR A 594 44.39 7.17 20.61
C TYR A 594 43.41 8.25 21.03
N VAL A 595 43.92 9.31 21.66
CA VAL A 595 43.12 10.42 22.20
C VAL A 595 43.75 11.75 21.83
N PHE A 596 42.97 12.65 21.25
CA PHE A 596 43.38 14.02 21.01
C PHE A 596 43.54 14.79 22.30
N GLN A 597 44.70 15.44 22.45
CA GLN A 597 45.03 16.32 23.56
C GLN A 597 45.53 17.66 23.01
N ILE A 598 45.29 18.72 23.77
CA ILE A 598 45.83 20.04 23.54
C ILE A 598 46.77 20.40 24.68
N SER A 599 47.92 20.97 24.33
CA SER A 599 48.89 21.50 25.30
C SER A 599 48.62 22.98 25.60
N TYR A 600 47.96 23.67 24.66
CA TYR A 600 47.53 25.06 24.74
C TYR A 600 46.01 25.13 24.60
N HIS A 601 45.33 25.86 25.48
CA HIS A 601 43.87 26.07 25.44
C HIS A 601 43.58 27.47 24.88
N PRO A 602 43.50 27.65 23.55
CA PRO A 602 43.14 28.93 23.00
C PRO A 602 41.68 29.26 23.31
N PRO A 603 41.28 30.55 23.29
CA PRO A 603 39.90 30.96 23.59
C PRO A 603 38.82 30.40 22.63
N VAL A 604 39.23 29.71 21.58
CA VAL A 604 38.38 29.12 20.53
C VAL A 604 38.04 27.65 20.79
N THR A 605 38.35 27.12 21.97
CA THR A 605 38.14 25.71 22.32
C THR A 605 37.02 25.52 23.33
N TRP A 606 36.11 24.59 23.05
CA TRP A 606 35.08 24.12 23.97
C TRP A 606 35.16 22.60 24.08
N ASP A 607 35.13 22.05 25.29
CA ASP A 607 35.20 20.59 25.51
C ASP A 607 34.00 20.08 26.27
N HIS A 608 33.18 19.27 25.61
CA HIS A 608 32.02 18.62 26.22
C HIS A 608 32.28 17.14 26.54
N LEU A 609 33.41 16.58 26.08
CA LEU A 609 33.80 15.19 26.31
C LEU A 609 34.78 15.04 27.49
N SER A 610 35.04 16.14 28.21
CA SER A 610 35.78 16.17 29.49
C SER A 610 37.22 15.64 29.41
N ALA A 611 37.92 15.84 28.30
CA ALA A 611 39.35 15.51 28.18
C ALA A 611 40.22 16.35 29.15
N HIS A 612 39.75 17.52 29.58
CA HIS A 612 40.49 18.41 30.50
C HIS A 612 40.65 17.86 31.92
N ASN A 613 39.88 16.83 32.31
CA ASN A 613 40.00 16.19 33.63
C ASN A 613 40.93 14.97 33.65
N ILE A 614 41.57 14.64 32.53
CA ILE A 614 42.55 13.54 32.43
C ILE A 614 43.88 14.01 33.03
N SER A 615 43.91 14.21 34.35
CA SER A 615 45.12 14.53 35.12
C SER A 615 46.10 13.34 35.22
N ARG A 616 45.63 12.13 34.87
CA ARG A 616 46.40 10.89 34.81
C ARG A 616 46.15 10.18 33.49
N GLN A 617 47.20 9.60 32.91
CA GLN A 617 47.11 8.79 31.70
C GLN A 617 46.07 7.66 31.90
N PRO A 618 44.97 7.64 31.12
CA PRO A 618 43.95 6.61 31.24
C PRO A 618 44.51 5.29 30.70
N GLN A 619 43.97 4.19 31.18
CA GLN A 619 44.29 2.85 30.66
C GLN A 619 43.22 2.34 29.70
N GLY A 620 41.99 2.85 29.81
CA GLY A 620 40.89 2.59 28.87
C GLY A 620 40.27 3.90 28.38
N VAL A 621 39.77 3.90 27.14
CA VAL A 621 39.13 5.04 26.48
C VAL A 621 37.98 4.61 25.56
N HIS A 622 37.02 5.52 25.30
CA HIS A 622 35.84 5.27 24.46
C HIS A 622 35.48 6.50 23.61
N GLY A 623 34.35 6.42 22.88
CA GLY A 623 33.84 7.50 22.02
C GLY A 623 34.12 7.37 20.53
N TYR A 624 34.68 6.23 20.09
CA TYR A 624 35.02 5.96 18.70
C TYR A 624 33.81 5.59 17.83
N LEU A 625 34.06 5.30 16.55
CA LEU A 625 33.02 4.93 15.58
C LEU A 625 32.25 3.64 15.97
N PRO A 626 30.95 3.53 15.62
CA PRO A 626 30.12 2.37 15.95
C PRO A 626 30.60 1.03 15.40
N ASP A 627 31.42 1.02 14.35
CA ASP A 627 31.96 -0.21 13.75
C ASP A 627 33.18 -0.74 14.51
N VAL A 628 33.75 0.04 15.43
CA VAL A 628 34.79 -0.42 16.35
C VAL A 628 34.16 -1.41 17.32
N THR A 629 34.54 -2.69 17.21
CA THR A 629 33.93 -3.77 18.00
C THR A 629 34.11 -3.58 19.50
N ASP A 630 35.21 -2.95 19.93
CA ASP A 630 35.46 -2.59 21.33
C ASP A 630 34.42 -1.61 21.89
N MET A 631 33.73 -0.84 21.04
CA MET A 631 32.66 0.06 21.46
C MET A 631 31.32 -0.65 21.61
N HIS A 632 31.19 -1.89 21.15
CA HIS A 632 29.92 -2.63 21.24
C HIS A 632 29.62 -3.00 22.69
N THR A 633 28.34 -2.97 23.01
CA THR A 633 27.79 -3.41 24.28
C THR A 633 26.95 -4.68 24.10
N THR A 634 26.28 -5.13 25.15
CA THR A 634 25.37 -6.28 25.16
C THR A 634 24.04 -5.92 25.81
N PHE A 635 22.98 -6.62 25.44
CA PHE A 635 21.65 -6.49 26.05
C PHE A 635 21.21 -7.83 26.61
N LEU A 636 20.76 -7.82 27.86
CA LEU A 636 20.21 -8.99 28.53
C LEU A 636 18.86 -8.63 29.13
N ALA A 637 17.92 -9.54 29.10
CA ALA A 637 16.63 -9.33 29.74
C ALA A 637 16.01 -10.64 30.21
N TYR A 638 15.21 -10.57 31.27
CA TYR A 638 14.57 -11.69 31.92
C TYR A 638 13.18 -11.28 32.39
N GLY A 639 12.17 -12.07 32.06
CA GLY A 639 10.79 -11.82 32.47
C GLY A 639 9.78 -12.14 31.36
N PRO A 640 8.48 -12.12 31.67
CA PRO A 640 7.42 -12.57 30.76
C PRO A 640 7.29 -11.74 29.48
N ALA A 641 7.74 -10.48 29.46
CA ALA A 641 7.67 -9.62 28.29
C ALA A 641 8.79 -9.87 27.25
N PHE A 642 9.79 -10.70 27.57
CA PHE A 642 10.96 -10.93 26.72
C PHE A 642 10.97 -12.34 26.13
N GLU A 643 11.21 -12.44 24.82
CA GLU A 643 11.30 -13.75 24.15
C GLU A 643 12.59 -14.47 24.55
N PHE A 644 12.46 -15.76 24.86
CA PHE A 644 13.61 -16.61 25.06
C PHE A 644 14.50 -16.65 23.80
N GLY A 645 15.78 -16.29 23.91
CA GLY A 645 16.73 -16.35 22.80
C GLY A 645 16.56 -15.27 21.72
N CYS A 646 16.05 -14.10 22.08
CA CYS A 646 15.75 -12.97 21.16
C CYS A 646 16.89 -12.47 20.23
N GLY A 647 18.16 -12.83 20.47
CA GLY A 647 19.32 -12.30 19.75
C GLY A 647 19.84 -13.13 18.57
N GLY A 648 19.00 -13.97 17.93
CA GLY A 648 19.41 -14.79 16.78
C GLY A 648 19.90 -13.95 15.59
N GLU A 649 21.10 -14.25 15.07
CA GLU A 649 21.75 -13.77 13.82
C GLU A 649 21.67 -12.28 13.42
N GLN A 650 21.17 -11.38 14.28
CA GLN A 650 21.04 -9.96 13.94
C GLN A 650 22.31 -9.18 14.24
N GLY A 651 23.26 -9.23 13.30
CA GLY A 651 24.38 -8.30 13.27
C GLY A 651 23.91 -6.86 13.02
N GLY A 652 24.21 -5.95 13.94
CA GLY A 652 24.10 -4.50 13.72
C GLY A 652 22.81 -3.85 14.21
N LEU A 653 22.33 -4.24 15.40
CA LEU A 653 21.42 -3.40 16.19
C LEU A 653 22.22 -2.25 16.82
N TYR A 654 21.59 -1.08 16.94
CA TYR A 654 22.11 0.07 17.66
C TYR A 654 21.47 0.21 19.05
N THR A 655 22.07 0.99 19.94
CA THR A 655 21.53 1.25 21.29
C THR A 655 20.09 1.74 21.28
N TYR A 656 19.72 2.59 20.31
CA TYR A 656 18.33 3.06 20.16
C TYR A 656 17.32 1.96 19.74
N ASP A 657 17.78 0.85 19.18
CA ASP A 657 16.93 -0.28 18.78
C ASP A 657 16.40 -1.06 19.98
N LEU A 658 16.96 -0.82 21.17
CA LEU A 658 16.52 -1.44 22.42
C LEU A 658 15.32 -0.71 23.02
N PHE A 659 15.09 0.57 22.69
CA PHE A 659 13.98 1.34 23.25
C PHE A 659 12.60 0.67 23.05
N PRO A 660 12.24 0.17 21.86
CA PRO A 660 10.94 -0.49 21.66
C PRO A 660 10.76 -1.71 22.57
N LEU A 661 11.83 -2.45 22.87
CA LEU A 661 11.78 -3.60 23.78
C LEU A 661 11.51 -3.16 25.22
N LEU A 662 12.24 -2.15 25.69
CA LEU A 662 12.09 -1.60 27.04
C LEU A 662 10.70 -0.98 27.22
N ASN A 663 10.25 -0.17 26.26
CA ASN A 663 8.94 0.46 26.31
C ASN A 663 7.81 -0.58 26.27
N ASN A 664 7.94 -1.61 25.44
CA ASN A 664 6.93 -2.67 25.37
C ASN A 664 6.85 -3.51 26.66
N ALA A 665 8.01 -3.81 27.28
CA ALA A 665 8.06 -4.48 28.57
C ALA A 665 7.41 -3.66 29.68
N LEU A 666 7.50 -2.33 29.63
CA LEU A 666 6.81 -1.43 30.57
C LEU A 666 5.31 -1.28 30.27
N SER A 667 4.90 -1.26 29.00
CA SER A 667 3.49 -1.04 28.62
C SER A 667 2.62 -2.32 28.61
N GLY A 668 3.21 -3.50 28.82
CA GLY A 668 2.47 -4.78 28.82
C GLY A 668 2.02 -5.23 27.42
N GLY A 669 2.73 -4.81 26.37
CA GLY A 669 2.43 -5.19 24.99
C GLY A 669 2.99 -6.59 24.63
N ALA A 670 2.53 -7.15 23.50
CA ALA A 670 2.96 -8.47 23.02
C ALA A 670 4.49 -8.57 22.92
N VAL A 671 5.08 -9.73 23.21
CA VAL A 671 6.54 -9.98 23.15
C VAL A 671 7.11 -9.52 21.79
N ILE A 672 8.14 -8.66 21.79
CA ILE A 672 8.76 -8.08 20.59
C ILE A 672 10.21 -8.56 20.46
N LYS A 673 10.68 -8.77 19.21
CA LYS A 673 12.10 -9.01 18.89
C LYS A 673 12.83 -7.70 18.61
N PRO A 674 14.12 -7.59 18.95
CA PRO A 674 14.92 -6.44 18.52
C PRO A 674 14.89 -6.34 16.99
N THR A 675 14.66 -5.14 16.45
CA THR A 675 14.69 -4.83 15.02
C THR A 675 15.38 -3.49 14.82
N ARG A 676 16.13 -3.30 13.71
CA ARG A 676 16.79 -2.02 13.42
C ARG A 676 15.79 -0.86 13.42
N GLY A 677 16.09 0.15 14.21
CA GLY A 677 15.35 1.38 14.39
C GLY A 677 15.48 2.24 13.13
N GLY A 678 14.31 2.58 12.61
CA GLY A 678 14.07 2.98 11.22
C GLY A 678 12.73 2.41 10.72
N GLU A 679 12.24 1.34 11.35
CA GLU A 679 10.92 0.75 11.08
C GLU A 679 9.85 1.10 12.16
N SER A 680 10.10 2.09 13.02
CA SER A 680 9.16 2.45 14.08
C SER A 680 8.12 3.51 13.70
N GLU A 681 8.16 4.09 12.49
CA GLU A 681 6.98 4.78 11.92
C GLU A 681 6.15 3.89 10.97
N THR A 682 6.64 2.70 10.63
CA THR A 682 5.93 1.74 9.75
C THR A 682 5.43 0.51 10.49
N GLY A 683 5.67 0.38 11.80
CA GLY A 683 5.26 -0.79 12.60
C GLY A 683 3.74 -0.95 12.77
N TRP A 684 2.97 0.15 12.73
CA TRP A 684 1.51 0.04 12.62
C TRP A 684 1.13 -0.38 11.21
N GLU A 685 1.77 0.13 10.16
CA GLU A 685 1.51 -0.31 8.78
C GLU A 685 1.93 -1.75 8.51
N MET A 686 2.95 -2.29 9.19
CA MET A 686 3.46 -3.67 9.05
C MET A 686 2.81 -4.66 10.02
N LYS A 687 2.24 -4.23 11.16
CA LYS A 687 1.31 -5.07 11.97
C LYS A 687 -0.11 -4.98 11.43
N LEU A 688 -0.48 -3.87 10.80
CA LEU A 688 -1.68 -3.79 9.98
C LEU A 688 -1.46 -4.58 8.70
N LEU A 689 -0.32 -4.50 7.99
CA LEU A 689 0.00 -5.33 6.82
C LEU A 689 0.27 -6.78 7.20
N GLY A 690 0.83 -7.07 8.37
CA GLY A 690 1.11 -8.41 8.87
C GLY A 690 -0.13 -9.07 9.46
N GLY A 691 -0.98 -8.28 10.12
CA GLY A 691 -2.34 -8.63 10.49
C GLY A 691 -3.25 -8.74 9.28
N ILE A 692 -3.10 -7.87 8.27
CA ILE A 692 -3.75 -7.90 6.94
C ILE A 692 -3.15 -9.00 6.09
N LEU A 693 -1.88 -9.40 6.23
CA LEU A 693 -1.23 -10.49 5.50
C LEU A 693 -1.52 -11.81 6.18
N PHE A 694 -1.67 -11.85 7.50
CA PHE A 694 -2.09 -13.03 8.24
C PHE A 694 -3.60 -13.21 8.12
N THR A 695 -4.39 -12.13 8.12
CA THR A 695 -5.81 -12.21 7.75
C THR A 695 -5.97 -12.40 6.25
N LEU A 696 -5.13 -11.87 5.36
CA LEU A 696 -5.13 -12.19 3.92
C LEU A 696 -4.62 -13.60 3.70
N PHE A 697 -3.68 -14.12 4.48
CA PHE A 697 -3.18 -15.49 4.34
C PHE A 697 -4.18 -16.46 4.95
N ALA A 698 -4.82 -16.13 6.07
CA ALA A 698 -5.96 -16.87 6.61
C ALA A 698 -7.16 -16.75 5.68
N VAL A 699 -7.42 -15.60 5.06
CA VAL A 699 -8.46 -15.38 4.05
C VAL A 699 -8.07 -16.04 2.74
N VAL A 700 -6.80 -16.17 2.36
CA VAL A 700 -6.32 -16.90 1.16
C VAL A 700 -6.24 -18.39 1.45
N LEU A 701 -6.05 -18.82 2.70
CA LEU A 701 -6.13 -20.21 3.13
C LEU A 701 -7.59 -20.61 3.30
N ILE A 702 -8.46 -19.74 3.81
CA ILE A 702 -9.92 -19.95 3.92
C ILE A 702 -10.56 -19.80 2.55
N LEU A 703 -10.19 -18.82 1.71
CA LEU A 703 -10.54 -18.75 0.29
C LEU A 703 -9.86 -19.87 -0.46
N GLY A 704 -8.70 -20.39 -0.06
CA GLY A 704 -8.02 -21.51 -0.72
C GLY A 704 -8.64 -22.86 -0.35
N LEU A 705 -9.15 -22.99 0.89
CA LEU A 705 -9.93 -24.11 1.38
C LEU A 705 -11.38 -24.02 0.89
N ALA A 706 -11.95 -22.83 0.79
CA ALA A 706 -13.25 -22.55 0.19
C ALA A 706 -13.18 -22.63 -1.33
N LEU A 707 -12.06 -22.28 -1.98
CA LEU A 707 -11.77 -22.51 -3.39
C LEU A 707 -11.48 -23.99 -3.60
N ARG A 708 -10.80 -24.72 -2.70
CA ARG A 708 -10.74 -26.19 -2.76
C ARG A 708 -12.09 -26.84 -2.53
N ARG A 709 -12.95 -26.26 -1.69
CA ARG A 709 -14.32 -26.72 -1.43
C ARG A 709 -15.27 -26.32 -2.57
N LEU A 710 -15.06 -25.18 -3.23
CA LEU A 710 -15.72 -24.69 -4.46
C LEU A 710 -15.13 -25.30 -5.73
N LEU A 711 -13.93 -25.86 -5.70
CA LEU A 711 -13.32 -26.70 -6.73
C LEU A 711 -13.66 -28.18 -6.49
N ARG A 712 -14.12 -28.56 -5.29
CA ARG A 712 -14.74 -29.86 -5.00
C ARG A 712 -16.25 -29.84 -5.26
N ILE A 713 -16.94 -28.79 -4.83
CA ILE A 713 -18.32 -28.45 -5.20
C ILE A 713 -18.34 -28.15 -6.68
N GLY A 714 -17.44 -27.34 -7.20
CA GLY A 714 -17.14 -27.14 -8.61
C GLY A 714 -16.25 -28.21 -9.24
N ARG A 715 -16.03 -29.38 -8.63
CA ARG A 715 -15.74 -30.63 -9.38
C ARG A 715 -16.99 -31.51 -9.45
N LYS A 716 -17.92 -31.33 -8.50
CA LYS A 716 -19.32 -31.77 -8.59
C LYS A 716 -20.23 -30.81 -9.40
N HIS A 717 -19.74 -29.61 -9.75
CA HIS A 717 -20.39 -28.53 -10.50
C HIS A 717 -19.46 -27.93 -11.58
N ALA A 718 -18.22 -28.44 -11.78
CA ALA A 718 -17.46 -28.21 -13.04
C ALA A 718 -18.09 -28.96 -14.22
N SER A 719 -19.18 -29.68 -13.99
CA SER A 719 -20.24 -29.76 -14.98
C SER A 719 -21.03 -28.44 -14.97
N SER A 720 -20.47 -27.44 -15.69
CA SER A 720 -21.17 -26.29 -16.28
C SER A 720 -21.56 -25.10 -15.38
N PRO A 721 -21.17 -23.87 -15.81
CA PRO A 721 -22.20 -22.92 -16.22
C PRO A 721 -21.85 -22.32 -17.60
N LEU A 722 -21.92 -23.18 -18.62
CA LEU A 722 -22.50 -22.85 -19.92
C LEU A 722 -23.98 -23.25 -19.97
N VAL A 723 -24.54 -23.71 -18.84
CA VAL A 723 -25.95 -24.06 -18.70
C VAL A 723 -26.67 -22.78 -18.31
N TYR A 724 -27.34 -22.19 -19.30
CA TYR A 724 -28.58 -21.48 -19.04
C TYR A 724 -29.46 -22.40 -18.21
N ASP A 725 -30.04 -21.89 -17.12
CA ASP A 725 -31.14 -22.61 -16.48
C ASP A 725 -32.27 -22.68 -17.51
N PHE A 726 -32.53 -23.86 -18.07
CA PHE A 726 -33.48 -24.11 -19.16
C PHE A 726 -34.95 -23.99 -18.71
N ALA A 727 -35.22 -23.23 -17.64
CA ALA A 727 -36.54 -23.16 -17.00
C ALA A 727 -37.51 -22.17 -17.66
N GLU A 728 -37.07 -21.36 -18.64
CA GLU A 728 -37.94 -20.45 -19.41
C GLU A 728 -37.87 -20.72 -20.92
N VAL A 729 -37.96 -21.99 -21.33
CA VAL A 729 -38.09 -22.40 -22.75
C VAL A 729 -39.53 -22.77 -23.11
N ASP A 730 -40.51 -22.42 -22.27
CA ASP A 730 -41.92 -22.74 -22.53
C ASP A 730 -42.59 -21.85 -23.61
N GLU A 731 -41.97 -20.74 -24.02
CA GLU A 731 -42.50 -19.89 -25.12
C GLU A 731 -42.01 -20.30 -26.53
N TYR A 732 -41.06 -21.23 -26.66
CA TYR A 732 -40.52 -21.62 -27.98
C TYR A 732 -41.17 -22.87 -28.61
N GLU A 733 -42.05 -23.59 -27.89
CA GLU A 733 -42.83 -24.69 -28.48
C GLU A 733 -43.94 -24.21 -29.43
N GLU A 734 -44.46 -22.98 -29.29
CA GLU A 734 -45.55 -22.48 -30.14
C GLU A 734 -45.07 -22.10 -31.54
N GLY A 735 -43.84 -21.57 -31.68
CA GLY A 735 -43.28 -21.20 -32.98
C GLY A 735 -42.92 -22.39 -33.88
N PHE A 736 -42.59 -23.54 -33.30
CA PHE A 736 -42.29 -24.78 -34.06
C PHE A 736 -43.57 -25.53 -34.49
N LYS A 737 -44.68 -25.37 -33.76
CA LYS A 737 -46.00 -25.89 -34.16
C LYS A 737 -46.59 -25.13 -35.35
N ALA A 738 -46.37 -23.82 -35.44
CA ALA A 738 -46.90 -23.00 -36.53
C ALA A 738 -46.31 -23.33 -37.93
N ASP A 739 -45.04 -23.76 -38.01
CA ASP A 739 -44.41 -24.14 -39.30
C ASP A 739 -44.72 -25.60 -39.71
N ALA A 740 -45.14 -26.44 -38.76
CA ALA A 740 -45.64 -27.78 -39.00
C ALA A 740 -47.12 -27.78 -39.45
N GLU A 741 -47.92 -26.81 -39.02
CA GLU A 741 -49.31 -26.63 -39.46
C GLU A 741 -49.45 -25.86 -40.78
N MET A 742 -48.44 -25.10 -41.23
CA MET A 742 -48.48 -24.40 -42.53
C MET A 742 -47.97 -25.25 -43.71
N LYS A 743 -47.52 -26.49 -43.44
CA LYS A 743 -47.10 -27.48 -44.46
C LYS A 743 -47.96 -28.76 -44.46
N ALA A 744 -49.00 -28.82 -43.63
CA ALA A 744 -50.15 -29.70 -43.78
C ALA A 744 -51.26 -28.92 -44.49
#